data_AF-A0AAE0IFX1-F1
#
_entry.id   AF-A0AAE0IFX1-F1
#
_cell.length_a   1.000
_cell.length_b   1.000
_cell.length_c   1.000
_cell.angle_alpha   90.00
_cell.angle_beta   90.00
_cell.angle_gamma   90.00
#
_symmetry.space_group_name_H-M   'P 1'
#
loop_
_entity.id
_entity.type
_entity.pdbx_description
1 polymer ?
#
loop_
_entity_poly.entity_id
_entity_poly.type
_entity_poly.pdbx_seq_one_letter_code
_entity_poly.pdbx_strand_id
1 'polypeptide(L)'
;MKRLISSASLGLRLRERTVEPVSLVLSIPTSRPCIVVHPRPHPRGHLAIHRGFSSGTASSVATDAPESPPEPQPESPPEPFRLRDYQEECIQSVLASLEKGHKRLGISLATGSGKTVIFTQLIDRVEPLSETASQTLILAHRRELVEQAARHCTSAYPDKTIEVEMGKLSASGTADITVASLQSIVSGDRLLKFEPSRFKLVLVDEAHHIVAPGYLKVLRHLGLGTKQPDSPHLVGVSATFSRFDGLRLGAAIDEIVYHKDYVDMISSKWLSDVIFTTVQSTADLRGVKTTGPRASGDFDAASLSRVMNTDAINDVAIRAWHAKAGTRKSTLVFCVDLAHVAAMTQRFRHYGYDARFVTGDTPPRERSERLDAFKRGEFPVLVNCGVFTEGTDIPNIDCVLLARPTKSRNLLVQMIGRGMRLFPGKENCHIIDMVSSLQTGIVSTPTLFGLDPDELVDAASVEGLGKLRAEKVAEKALQAQRTDAVSFEAPRRAITFTDYDTVFDLIADTSGEKHIHAISPNAWVHVGPGRYILTGPGGSFIRLEKVEDAISDTPVAPRFTAWEVRALPAISVKKCPWASPRELLTTDSFVDAVHGCDKYTASATEIYPFNAINRRMPWRNGPPSSGQLLFLNKLRTKSNQLGYSDITKGKAADMITKLKHGARGRFASLEAEKKRRAKASLAVFHAEQRKLHHVVSVGPVPS
;
A
#
# COMPACT_ATOMS: atom_id res chain seq x y z
N MET A 1 38.44 -51.33 20.35
CA MET A 1 38.14 -52.75 20.01
C MET A 1 37.17 -52.79 18.82
N LYS A 2 37.32 -53.73 17.87
CA LYS A 2 36.31 -54.42 16.98
C LYS A 2 35.10 -53.63 16.41
N ARG A 3 34.45 -53.90 15.26
CA ARG A 3 34.60 -54.67 13.97
C ARG A 3 33.33 -54.34 13.12
N LEU A 4 33.24 -54.41 11.78
CA LEU A 4 34.19 -54.55 10.66
C LEU A 4 33.50 -54.15 9.30
N ILE A 5 34.21 -53.42 8.41
CA ILE A 5 34.27 -53.48 6.92
C ILE A 5 33.09 -54.08 6.10
N SER A 6 32.63 -53.35 5.06
CA SER A 6 32.40 -53.80 3.65
C SER A 6 31.79 -52.63 2.85
N SER A 7 32.40 -51.96 1.85
CA SER A 7 33.07 -52.36 0.59
C SER A 7 32.13 -52.77 -0.56
N ALA A 8 31.86 -51.85 -1.49
CA ALA A 8 31.37 -52.14 -2.84
C ALA A 8 31.85 -51.04 -3.81
N SER A 9 32.75 -51.39 -4.74
CA SER A 9 33.28 -50.46 -5.76
C SER A 9 32.80 -50.89 -7.13
N LEU A 10 32.21 -49.98 -7.91
CA LEU A 10 32.04 -50.18 -9.35
C LEU A 10 32.10 -48.83 -10.08
N GLY A 11 33.16 -48.62 -10.87
CA GLY A 11 33.29 -47.45 -11.72
C GLY A 11 32.61 -47.67 -13.07
N LEU A 12 32.00 -46.61 -13.62
CA LEU A 12 31.51 -46.59 -15.00
C LEU A 12 32.01 -45.33 -15.71
N ARG A 13 32.40 -45.48 -16.97
CA ARG A 13 33.27 -44.53 -17.67
C ARG A 13 32.51 -43.33 -18.20
N LEU A 14 33.22 -42.20 -18.25
CA LEU A 14 32.86 -41.04 -19.06
C LEU A 14 32.57 -41.47 -20.51
N ARG A 15 31.49 -40.93 -21.08
CA ARG A 15 31.32 -40.76 -22.52
C ARG A 15 30.96 -39.30 -22.76
N GLU A 16 31.95 -38.55 -23.22
CA GLU A 16 31.73 -37.21 -23.74
C GLU A 16 30.84 -37.30 -24.98
N ARG A 17 29.92 -36.34 -25.12
CA ARG A 17 29.27 -36.03 -26.38
C ARG A 17 29.35 -34.53 -26.58
N THR A 18 30.32 -34.13 -27.40
CA THR A 18 30.33 -32.83 -28.06
C THR A 18 29.02 -32.63 -28.82
N VAL A 19 28.45 -31.43 -28.71
CA VAL A 19 27.34 -30.97 -29.54
C VAL A 19 27.82 -29.69 -30.19
N GLU A 20 27.94 -29.71 -31.52
CA GLU A 20 28.45 -28.58 -32.30
C GLU A 20 27.38 -27.48 -32.46
N PRO A 21 27.79 -26.21 -32.59
CA PRO A 21 26.85 -25.11 -32.81
C PRO A 21 26.27 -25.15 -34.23
N VAL A 22 24.95 -25.35 -34.33
CA VAL A 22 24.23 -25.29 -35.62
C VAL A 22 24.32 -23.87 -36.19
N SER A 23 25.09 -23.72 -37.25
CA SER A 23 25.28 -22.44 -37.96
C SER A 23 24.12 -22.16 -38.90
N LEU A 24 23.26 -21.22 -38.53
CA LEU A 24 22.06 -20.89 -39.31
C LEU A 24 22.38 -19.80 -40.34
N VAL A 25 22.62 -20.22 -41.59
CA VAL A 25 23.06 -19.36 -42.69
C VAL A 25 21.93 -18.43 -43.16
N LEU A 26 22.20 -17.13 -43.18
CA LEU A 26 21.31 -16.11 -43.76
C LEU A 26 21.37 -16.14 -45.29
N SER A 27 20.31 -16.64 -45.93
CA SER A 27 20.13 -16.58 -47.38
C SER A 27 19.69 -15.18 -47.82
N ILE A 28 20.50 -14.54 -48.68
CA ILE A 28 20.27 -13.18 -49.19
C ILE A 28 19.63 -13.24 -50.60
N PRO A 29 18.42 -12.68 -50.81
CA PRO A 29 17.95 -12.28 -52.15
C PRO A 29 18.66 -10.98 -52.57
N THR A 30 19.14 -10.90 -53.81
CA THR A 30 19.92 -9.75 -54.32
C THR A 30 19.19 -9.00 -55.45
N SER A 31 19.67 -7.78 -55.72
CA SER A 31 19.24 -6.85 -56.80
C SER A 31 17.88 -6.14 -56.55
N ARG A 32 17.65 -4.88 -56.96
CA ARG A 32 18.47 -3.82 -57.63
C ARG A 32 17.66 -2.48 -57.59
N PRO A 33 18.23 -1.30 -57.91
CA PRO A 33 19.33 -0.58 -57.25
C PRO A 33 18.92 0.84 -56.78
N CYS A 34 19.68 1.46 -55.87
CA CYS A 34 19.51 2.88 -55.54
C CYS A 34 20.26 3.79 -56.51
N ILE A 35 19.65 4.92 -56.90
CA ILE A 35 20.31 6.01 -57.63
C ILE A 35 20.96 6.96 -56.61
N VAL A 36 22.25 7.24 -56.76
CA VAL A 36 22.99 8.22 -55.96
C VAL A 36 23.40 9.38 -56.86
N VAL A 37 23.08 10.61 -56.46
CA VAL A 37 23.46 11.84 -57.16
C VAL A 37 24.40 12.66 -56.28
N HIS A 38 25.63 12.88 -56.75
CA HIS A 38 26.59 13.79 -56.13
C HIS A 38 26.57 15.18 -56.80
N PRO A 39 26.61 16.28 -56.03
CA PRO A 39 27.15 17.56 -56.49
C PRO A 39 28.69 17.56 -56.44
N ARG A 40 29.34 18.31 -57.34
CA ARG A 40 30.81 18.51 -57.40
C ARG A 40 31.24 19.82 -56.69
N PRO A 41 32.53 20.00 -56.33
CA PRO A 41 32.98 21.12 -55.48
C PRO A 41 33.58 22.31 -56.23
N HIS A 42 33.77 23.41 -55.48
CA HIS A 42 34.77 24.49 -55.70
C HIS A 42 34.49 25.51 -56.84
N PRO A 43 35.08 26.74 -56.83
CA PRO A 43 36.41 27.12 -56.30
C PRO A 43 36.48 28.22 -55.22
N ARG A 44 37.72 28.55 -54.84
CA ARG A 44 38.13 29.61 -53.89
C ARG A 44 38.34 30.96 -54.62
N GLY A 45 38.32 32.07 -53.87
CA GLY A 45 38.86 33.36 -54.30
C GLY A 45 39.45 34.16 -53.14
N HIS A 46 40.70 34.64 -53.28
CA HIS A 46 41.26 35.73 -52.49
C HIS A 46 41.10 37.04 -53.28
N LEU A 47 40.93 38.19 -52.61
CA LEU A 47 42.00 39.20 -52.47
C LEU A 47 41.61 40.28 -51.44
N ALA A 48 42.47 41.27 -51.25
CA ALA A 48 42.41 42.24 -50.15
C ALA A 48 42.04 43.67 -50.58
N ILE A 49 41.38 44.38 -49.66
CA ILE A 49 41.57 45.79 -49.26
C ILE A 49 42.37 46.69 -50.23
N HIS A 50 41.72 47.73 -50.81
CA HIS A 50 42.06 49.13 -50.51
C HIS A 50 41.11 50.20 -51.14
N ARG A 51 40.85 51.26 -50.34
CA ARG A 51 40.62 52.71 -50.68
C ARG A 51 39.74 53.10 -51.88
N GLY A 52 38.82 54.08 -51.71
CA GLY A 52 38.15 54.67 -52.89
C GLY A 52 37.34 55.98 -52.86
N PHE A 53 36.88 56.54 -51.72
CA PHE A 53 36.28 57.89 -51.60
C PHE A 53 34.97 58.26 -52.39
N SER A 54 34.22 59.21 -51.81
CA SER A 54 33.13 60.04 -52.42
C SER A 54 31.83 59.35 -52.88
N SER A 55 30.65 59.96 -52.84
CA SER A 55 30.12 61.08 -52.01
C SER A 55 28.60 61.18 -52.21
N GLY A 56 27.78 61.26 -51.16
CA GLY A 56 26.32 61.41 -51.32
C GLY A 56 25.50 61.43 -50.03
N THR A 57 25.28 62.62 -49.48
CA THR A 57 24.24 62.91 -48.47
C THR A 57 22.84 62.94 -49.12
N ALA A 58 21.72 62.69 -48.44
CA ALA A 58 21.45 62.07 -47.13
C ALA A 58 19.92 61.87 -47.00
N SER A 59 19.44 60.98 -46.13
CA SER A 59 18.27 61.27 -45.29
C SER A 59 18.14 60.31 -44.11
N SER A 60 17.77 60.89 -42.97
CA SER A 60 17.55 60.31 -41.64
C SER A 60 16.63 59.07 -41.57
N VAL A 61 17.15 57.97 -41.00
CA VAL A 61 16.49 57.23 -39.90
C VAL A 61 17.58 56.94 -38.87
N ALA A 62 17.30 57.16 -37.58
CA ALA A 62 18.24 56.79 -36.52
C ALA A 62 18.11 55.30 -36.20
N THR A 63 19.22 54.58 -36.29
CA THR A 63 19.38 53.23 -35.74
C THR A 63 20.47 53.30 -34.68
N ASP A 64 20.09 53.15 -33.41
CA ASP A 64 21.06 53.09 -32.32
C ASP A 64 21.99 51.87 -32.46
N ALA A 65 23.17 51.99 -31.85
CA ALA A 65 24.17 50.94 -31.86
C ALA A 65 23.68 49.69 -31.10
N PRO A 66 24.15 48.47 -31.45
CA PRO A 66 23.84 47.28 -30.67
C PRO A 66 24.36 47.44 -29.24
N GLU A 67 23.43 47.45 -28.29
CA GLU A 67 23.68 47.60 -26.86
C GLU A 67 24.59 46.46 -26.37
N SER A 68 25.61 46.80 -25.56
CA SER A 68 26.51 45.80 -24.96
C SER A 68 25.72 44.86 -24.06
N PRO A 69 26.00 43.54 -24.06
CA PRO A 69 25.29 42.61 -23.19
C PRO A 69 25.42 43.05 -21.72
N PRO A 70 24.34 43.03 -20.94
CA PRO A 70 24.37 43.52 -19.57
C PRO A 70 25.35 42.71 -18.74
N GLU A 71 26.14 43.39 -17.91
CA GLU A 71 27.01 42.72 -16.94
C GLU A 71 26.16 41.82 -16.02
N PRO A 72 26.64 40.60 -15.70
CA PRO A 72 25.91 39.71 -14.82
C PRO A 72 25.78 40.36 -13.44
N GLN A 73 24.57 40.76 -13.07
CA GLN A 73 24.29 41.26 -11.73
C GLN A 73 24.70 40.19 -10.71
N PRO A 74 25.33 40.57 -9.58
CA PRO A 74 25.76 39.60 -8.58
C PRO A 74 24.54 38.82 -8.09
N GLU A 75 24.58 37.49 -8.24
CA GLU A 75 23.51 36.62 -7.76
C GLU A 75 23.29 36.89 -6.26
N SER A 76 22.03 37.11 -5.88
CA SER A 76 21.65 37.26 -4.48
C SER A 76 22.16 36.05 -3.68
N PRO A 77 22.75 36.24 -2.49
CA PRO A 77 23.22 35.11 -1.69
C PRO A 77 22.08 34.11 -1.49
N PRO A 78 22.34 32.80 -1.61
CA PRO A 78 21.28 31.79 -1.60
C PRO A 78 20.48 31.90 -0.31
N GLU A 79 19.15 32.04 -0.42
CA GLU A 79 18.29 32.22 0.76
C GLU A 79 18.52 31.07 1.76
N PRO A 80 18.63 31.37 3.07
CA PRO A 80 18.92 30.37 4.08
C PRO A 80 17.86 29.26 4.03
N PHE A 81 18.31 28.02 3.92
CA PHE A 81 17.46 26.86 3.62
C PHE A 81 16.33 26.73 4.66
N ARG A 82 15.14 27.20 4.29
CA ARG A 82 13.99 27.26 5.20
C ARG A 82 13.23 25.94 5.18
N LEU A 83 13.11 25.32 6.35
CA LEU A 83 12.28 24.14 6.55
C LEU A 83 10.80 24.46 6.39
N ARG A 84 10.06 23.49 5.87
CA ARG A 84 8.60 23.51 5.82
C ARG A 84 8.04 23.21 7.20
N ASP A 85 6.88 23.74 7.53
CA ASP A 85 6.37 23.71 8.92
C ASP A 85 6.24 22.28 9.46
N TYR A 86 5.75 21.33 8.66
CA TYR A 86 5.68 19.91 9.06
C TYR A 86 7.06 19.23 9.23
N GLN A 87 8.12 19.74 8.58
CA GLN A 87 9.47 19.22 8.75
C GLN A 87 10.02 19.66 10.11
N GLU A 88 9.76 20.91 10.49
CA GLU A 88 10.09 21.46 11.80
C GLU A 88 9.28 20.77 12.91
N GLU A 89 7.95 20.66 12.78
CA GLU A 89 7.08 19.87 13.68
C GLU A 89 7.62 18.44 13.89
N CYS A 90 8.02 17.78 12.80
CA CYS A 90 8.54 16.40 12.84
C CYS A 90 9.88 16.32 13.58
N ILE A 91 10.76 17.31 13.40
CA ILE A 91 12.05 17.38 14.10
C ILE A 91 11.82 17.63 15.60
N GLN A 92 10.96 18.59 15.97
CA GLN A 92 10.64 18.88 17.36
C GLN A 92 9.98 17.68 18.06
N SER A 93 9.13 16.93 17.36
CA SER A 93 8.51 15.69 17.86
C SER A 93 9.54 14.58 18.14
N VAL A 94 10.63 14.51 17.36
CA VAL A 94 11.76 13.60 17.61
C VAL A 94 12.52 14.04 18.86
N LEU A 95 12.95 15.30 18.91
CA LEU A 95 13.74 15.83 20.02
C LEU A 95 13.00 15.68 21.37
N ALA A 96 11.72 16.05 21.42
CA ALA A 96 10.87 15.93 22.61
C ALA A 96 10.51 14.47 23.01
N SER A 97 10.90 13.45 22.22
CA SER A 97 10.84 12.03 22.62
C SER A 97 12.23 11.52 23.06
N LEU A 98 13.31 12.01 22.44
CA LEU A 98 14.68 11.79 22.92
C LEU A 98 14.91 12.36 24.33
N GLU A 99 14.42 13.58 24.61
CA GLU A 99 14.45 14.21 25.95
C GLU A 99 13.76 13.37 27.02
N LYS A 100 12.66 12.67 26.66
CA LYS A 100 11.95 11.72 27.54
C LYS A 100 12.70 10.39 27.72
N GLY A 101 13.91 10.27 27.16
CA GLY A 101 14.75 9.08 27.23
C GLY A 101 14.27 7.93 26.36
N HIS A 102 13.46 8.17 25.32
CA HIS A 102 13.24 7.16 24.27
C HIS A 102 14.45 7.12 23.35
N LYS A 103 14.86 5.93 22.87
CA LYS A 103 16.10 5.77 22.10
C LYS A 103 15.85 5.37 20.64
N ARG A 104 14.74 4.70 20.34
CA ARG A 104 14.49 4.11 19.00
C ARG A 104 13.17 4.63 18.42
N LEU A 105 13.23 5.64 17.57
CA LEU A 105 12.06 6.42 17.13
C LEU A 105 11.72 6.17 15.65
N GLY A 106 10.43 6.15 15.34
CA GLY A 106 9.89 5.99 13.99
C GLY A 106 9.22 7.26 13.45
N ILE A 107 9.55 7.64 12.22
CA ILE A 107 8.93 8.75 11.49
C ILE A 107 8.20 8.19 10.26
N SER A 108 6.87 8.38 10.22
CA SER A 108 5.97 7.83 9.20
C SER A 108 5.51 8.92 8.23
N LEU A 109 6.28 9.12 7.15
CA LEU A 109 6.10 10.25 6.22
C LEU A 109 5.99 9.80 4.78
N ALA A 110 4.97 10.31 4.08
CA ALA A 110 4.68 10.05 2.67
C ALA A 110 5.91 10.09 1.73
N THR A 111 5.86 9.37 0.61
CA THR A 111 6.83 9.54 -0.48
C THR A 111 6.69 10.93 -1.11
N GLY A 112 7.82 11.57 -1.45
CA GLY A 112 7.86 12.96 -1.91
C GLY A 112 7.98 14.03 -0.80
N SER A 113 7.72 13.68 0.48
CA SER A 113 7.75 14.61 1.65
C SER A 113 9.11 15.24 2.01
N GLY A 114 10.17 14.98 1.25
CA GLY A 114 11.52 15.49 1.55
C GLY A 114 12.18 14.83 2.78
N LYS A 115 11.96 13.52 3.01
CA LYS A 115 12.57 12.75 4.14
C LYS A 115 14.07 13.04 4.37
N THR A 116 14.86 13.17 3.30
CA THR A 116 16.30 13.49 3.34
C THR A 116 16.61 14.81 4.06
N VAL A 117 15.75 15.82 3.89
CA VAL A 117 15.89 17.12 4.55
C VAL A 117 15.73 16.95 6.06
N ILE A 118 14.65 16.28 6.48
CA ILE A 118 14.35 16.02 7.91
C ILE A 118 15.49 15.24 8.56
N PHE A 119 15.94 14.13 7.95
CA PHE A 119 16.96 13.31 8.58
C PHE A 119 18.35 13.98 8.61
N THR A 120 18.68 14.84 7.65
CA THR A 120 19.96 15.58 7.70
C THR A 120 19.94 16.69 8.76
N GLN A 121 18.81 17.37 8.97
CA GLN A 121 18.68 18.39 10.02
C GLN A 121 18.76 17.82 11.45
N LEU A 122 18.38 16.56 11.65
CA LEU A 122 18.57 15.86 12.92
C LEU A 122 20.06 15.66 13.29
N ILE A 123 20.99 15.73 12.34
CA ILE A 123 22.42 15.47 12.57
C ILE A 123 23.05 16.54 13.49
N ASP A 124 22.59 17.79 13.40
CA ASP A 124 23.05 18.86 14.30
C ASP A 124 22.26 18.88 15.61
N ARG A 125 20.92 18.80 15.50
CA ARG A 125 20.02 19.05 16.63
C ARG A 125 19.95 17.91 17.65
N VAL A 126 20.36 16.69 17.29
CA VAL A 126 20.61 15.64 18.28
C VAL A 126 21.96 15.88 18.92
N GLU A 127 21.99 16.17 20.21
CA GLU A 127 23.24 16.44 20.95
C GLU A 127 24.17 15.21 21.01
N PRO A 128 25.50 15.40 21.12
CA PRO A 128 26.44 14.32 21.42
C PRO A 128 26.13 13.61 22.74
N LEU A 129 26.37 12.30 22.81
CA LEU A 129 26.22 11.54 24.06
C LEU A 129 27.43 11.69 25.00
N SER A 130 28.56 12.16 24.47
CA SER A 130 29.81 12.48 25.16
C SER A 130 30.70 13.29 24.21
N GLU A 131 31.86 13.76 24.69
CA GLU A 131 32.88 14.41 23.85
C GLU A 131 33.36 13.52 22.67
N THR A 132 33.31 12.19 22.83
CA THR A 132 33.72 11.23 21.80
C THR A 132 32.56 10.67 20.98
N ALA A 133 31.33 10.78 21.48
CA ALA A 133 30.13 10.25 20.84
C ALA A 133 29.43 11.33 19.99
N SER A 134 30.08 11.77 18.92
CA SER A 134 29.63 12.83 18.01
C SER A 134 29.16 12.35 16.63
N GLN A 135 29.56 11.14 16.21
CA GLN A 135 29.37 10.64 14.85
C GLN A 135 27.92 10.26 14.53
N THR A 136 27.59 10.27 13.24
CA THR A 136 26.30 9.79 12.70
C THR A 136 26.50 8.72 11.63
N LEU A 137 25.72 7.64 11.71
CA LEU A 137 25.63 6.60 10.68
C LEU A 137 24.29 6.67 9.97
N ILE A 138 24.28 6.80 8.64
CA ILE A 138 23.07 6.77 7.81
C ILE A 138 23.02 5.45 7.05
N LEU A 139 22.00 4.63 7.32
CA LEU A 139 21.79 3.33 6.69
C LEU A 139 20.68 3.38 5.64
N ALA A 140 20.97 2.86 4.44
CA ALA A 140 19.96 2.62 3.40
C ALA A 140 20.21 1.30 2.65
N HIS A 141 19.17 0.71 2.07
CA HIS A 141 19.21 -0.56 1.33
C HIS A 141 19.50 -0.43 -0.17
N ARG A 142 19.41 0.78 -0.74
CA ARG A 142 19.65 1.06 -2.17
C ARG A 142 20.87 1.96 -2.38
N ARG A 143 21.58 1.74 -3.49
CA ARG A 143 22.68 2.61 -3.95
C ARG A 143 22.22 4.05 -4.17
N GLU A 144 21.09 4.21 -4.86
CA GLU A 144 20.54 5.53 -5.21
C GLU A 144 20.18 6.35 -3.97
N LEU A 145 19.72 5.71 -2.89
CA LEU A 145 19.45 6.35 -1.60
C LEU A 145 20.75 6.79 -0.89
N VAL A 146 21.78 5.93 -0.89
CA VAL A 146 23.12 6.28 -0.36
C VAL A 146 23.73 7.46 -1.12
N GLU A 147 23.65 7.45 -2.45
CA GLU A 147 24.17 8.54 -3.30
C GLU A 147 23.35 9.83 -3.16
N GLN A 148 22.05 9.76 -2.88
CA GLN A 148 21.23 10.93 -2.56
C GLN A 148 21.58 11.50 -1.18
N ALA A 149 21.65 10.65 -0.14
CA ALA A 149 21.97 11.06 1.22
C ALA A 149 23.39 11.65 1.33
N ALA A 150 24.41 11.00 0.75
CA ALA A 150 25.78 11.48 0.76
C ALA A 150 25.95 12.86 0.12
N ARG A 151 25.33 13.10 -1.05
CA ARG A 151 25.34 14.42 -1.70
C ARG A 151 24.64 15.49 -0.87
N HIS A 152 23.51 15.15 -0.24
CA HIS A 152 22.79 16.09 0.62
C HIS A 152 23.58 16.42 1.90
N CYS A 153 24.28 15.45 2.50
CA CYS A 153 25.21 15.71 3.59
C CYS A 153 26.38 16.60 3.14
N THR A 154 26.99 16.31 1.99
CA THR A 154 28.14 17.08 1.47
C THR A 154 27.76 18.53 1.14
N SER A 155 26.52 18.77 0.70
CA SER A 155 26.01 20.11 0.42
C SER A 155 25.61 20.87 1.69
N ALA A 156 25.17 20.16 2.74
CA ALA A 156 24.71 20.76 4.00
C ALA A 156 25.84 20.95 5.04
N TYR A 157 26.93 20.17 4.94
CA TYR A 157 28.00 20.11 5.92
C TYR A 157 29.39 20.18 5.25
N PRO A 158 29.77 21.35 4.69
CA PRO A 158 31.08 21.51 4.05
C PRO A 158 32.26 21.30 5.02
N ASP A 159 32.07 21.64 6.30
CA ASP A 159 33.11 21.58 7.34
C ASP A 159 33.22 20.20 8.03
N LYS A 160 32.41 19.20 7.64
CA LYS A 160 32.40 17.86 8.25
C LYS A 160 32.98 16.81 7.32
N THR A 161 33.65 15.82 7.92
CA THR A 161 34.13 14.64 7.19
C THR A 161 32.96 13.70 6.87
N ILE A 162 32.82 13.36 5.58
CA ILE A 162 31.70 12.56 5.06
C ILE A 162 32.25 11.40 4.22
N GLU A 163 31.91 10.17 4.60
CA GLU A 163 32.39 8.95 3.96
C GLU A 163 31.24 8.06 3.46
N VAL A 164 31.52 7.24 2.44
CA VAL A 164 30.54 6.35 1.81
C VAL A 164 30.97 4.88 1.87
N GLU A 165 30.16 4.06 2.55
CA GLU A 165 30.37 2.63 2.75
C GLU A 165 29.53 1.84 1.73
N MET A 166 30.04 1.71 0.50
CA MET A 166 29.27 1.13 -0.62
C MET A 166 30.13 0.44 -1.70
N GLY A 167 29.94 -0.88 -1.83
CA GLY A 167 30.60 -1.69 -2.86
C GLY A 167 32.12 -1.62 -2.72
N LYS A 168 32.79 -1.06 -3.73
CA LYS A 168 34.25 -0.80 -3.69
C LYS A 168 34.65 0.40 -2.83
N LEU A 169 33.74 1.32 -2.53
CA LEU A 169 34.00 2.44 -1.62
C LEU A 169 33.98 1.91 -0.19
N SER A 170 34.96 2.30 0.62
CA SER A 170 35.07 1.95 2.03
C SER A 170 35.35 3.20 2.86
N ALA A 171 34.52 3.43 3.87
CA ALA A 171 34.77 4.38 4.94
C ALA A 171 35.99 3.97 5.79
N SER A 172 36.63 4.92 6.47
CA SER A 172 37.55 4.66 7.58
C SER A 172 36.80 4.17 8.83
N GLY A 173 35.58 4.68 9.05
CA GLY A 173 34.84 4.55 10.31
C GLY A 173 35.15 5.67 11.31
N THR A 174 35.96 6.67 10.92
CA THR A 174 36.31 7.81 11.78
C THR A 174 35.59 9.11 11.41
N ALA A 175 34.91 9.16 10.27
CA ALA A 175 34.21 10.36 9.79
C ALA A 175 32.99 10.76 10.64
N ASP A 176 32.70 12.07 10.66
CA ASP A 176 31.57 12.68 11.37
C ASP A 176 30.22 12.13 10.88
N ILE A 177 30.10 11.89 9.56
CA ILE A 177 28.92 11.31 8.92
C ILE A 177 29.37 10.19 7.99
N THR A 178 29.00 8.93 8.31
CA THR A 178 29.13 7.82 7.36
C THR A 178 27.78 7.51 6.72
N VAL A 179 27.72 7.47 5.39
CA VAL A 179 26.55 7.00 4.64
C VAL A 179 26.79 5.60 4.09
N ALA A 180 26.04 4.63 4.58
CA ALA A 180 26.31 3.21 4.41
C ALA A 180 25.18 2.45 3.71
N SER A 181 25.56 1.68 2.69
CA SER A 181 24.68 0.69 2.08
C SER A 181 24.62 -0.56 2.96
N LEU A 182 23.41 -1.01 3.32
CA LEU A 182 23.23 -2.14 4.24
C LEU A 182 23.95 -3.41 3.76
N GLN A 183 23.94 -3.67 2.46
CA GLN A 183 24.60 -4.84 1.87
C GLN A 183 26.14 -4.80 2.01
N SER A 184 26.74 -3.61 2.00
CA SER A 184 28.21 -3.47 2.11
C SER A 184 28.68 -3.49 3.55
N ILE A 185 28.03 -2.73 4.45
CA ILE A 185 28.46 -2.63 5.85
C ILE A 185 28.39 -3.97 6.60
N VAL A 186 27.42 -4.84 6.27
CA VAL A 186 27.33 -6.19 6.88
C VAL A 186 28.31 -7.21 6.29
N SER A 187 29.02 -6.88 5.21
CA SER A 187 29.84 -7.81 4.43
C SER A 187 31.25 -7.98 5.03
N GLY A 188 31.64 -9.22 5.32
CA GLY A 188 32.87 -9.53 6.03
C GLY A 188 32.98 -8.76 7.36
N ASP A 189 34.18 -8.25 7.61
CA ASP A 189 34.56 -7.54 8.83
C ASP A 189 34.32 -6.02 8.76
N ARG A 190 33.69 -5.54 7.68
CA ARG A 190 33.46 -4.10 7.43
C ARG A 190 32.66 -3.39 8.52
N LEU A 191 31.85 -4.12 9.28
CA LEU A 191 31.11 -3.59 10.42
C LEU A 191 32.01 -3.30 11.64
N LEU A 192 33.13 -4.02 11.79
CA LEU A 192 33.94 -4.00 13.02
C LEU A 192 34.69 -2.69 13.25
N LYS A 193 34.97 -1.91 12.19
CA LYS A 193 35.62 -0.59 12.27
C LYS A 193 34.74 0.52 12.84
N PHE A 194 33.44 0.28 12.98
CA PHE A 194 32.48 1.26 13.51
C PHE A 194 32.31 1.05 15.01
N GLU A 195 33.05 1.80 15.82
CA GLU A 195 32.99 1.73 17.29
C GLU A 195 31.65 2.29 17.82
N PRO A 196 30.82 1.50 18.51
CA PRO A 196 29.48 1.94 18.94
C PRO A 196 29.49 3.21 19.81
N SER A 197 30.50 3.36 20.66
CA SER A 197 30.70 4.48 21.59
C SER A 197 31.03 5.82 20.92
N ARG A 198 31.23 5.86 19.59
CA ARG A 198 31.44 7.11 18.84
C ARG A 198 30.16 7.69 18.24
N PHE A 199 29.07 6.92 18.19
CA PHE A 199 27.83 7.36 17.54
C PHE A 199 26.87 8.02 18.53
N LYS A 200 26.42 9.24 18.23
CA LYS A 200 25.21 9.82 18.85
C LYS A 200 23.93 9.39 18.14
N LEU A 201 24.01 9.10 16.84
CA LEU A 201 22.84 8.97 15.98
C LEU A 201 23.03 7.90 14.89
N VAL A 202 22.01 7.06 14.72
CA VAL A 202 21.86 6.10 13.63
C VAL A 202 20.55 6.41 12.91
N LEU A 203 20.66 6.88 11.67
CA LEU A 203 19.54 7.17 10.79
C LEU A 203 19.28 5.95 9.88
N VAL A 204 18.02 5.55 9.73
CA VAL A 204 17.62 4.45 8.81
C VAL A 204 16.57 4.96 7.85
N ASP A 205 16.87 5.02 6.55
CA ASP A 205 15.86 5.30 5.51
C ASP A 205 15.16 4.00 5.07
N GLU A 206 13.90 4.14 4.65
CA GLU A 206 12.94 3.05 4.41
C GLU A 206 12.93 1.99 5.54
N ALA A 207 12.83 2.48 6.78
CA ALA A 207 12.88 1.71 8.01
C ALA A 207 11.77 0.66 8.19
N HIS A 208 10.81 0.51 7.28
CA HIS A 208 9.92 -0.66 7.24
C HIS A 208 10.69 -1.99 7.04
N HIS A 209 11.92 -1.93 6.54
CA HIS A 209 12.84 -3.06 6.44
C HIS A 209 13.65 -3.35 7.72
N ILE A 210 13.61 -2.51 8.77
CA ILE A 210 14.55 -2.52 9.91
C ILE A 210 14.63 -3.85 10.69
N VAL A 211 13.59 -4.67 10.65
CA VAL A 211 13.57 -6.01 11.28
C VAL A 211 14.23 -7.12 10.42
N ALA A 212 14.81 -6.78 9.27
CA ALA A 212 15.54 -7.74 8.43
C ALA A 212 16.90 -8.13 9.05
N PRO A 213 17.41 -9.36 8.83
CA PRO A 213 18.64 -9.85 9.47
C PRO A 213 19.88 -8.96 9.30
N GLY A 214 20.01 -8.28 8.16
CA GLY A 214 21.10 -7.33 7.91
C GLY A 214 21.04 -6.11 8.85
N TYR A 215 19.88 -5.47 8.95
CA TYR A 215 19.67 -4.35 9.89
C TYR A 215 19.86 -4.82 11.33
N LEU A 216 19.30 -5.97 11.72
CA LEU A 216 19.46 -6.52 13.07
C LEU A 216 20.92 -6.87 13.42
N LYS A 217 21.79 -7.20 12.44
CA LYS A 217 23.25 -7.35 12.65
C LYS A 217 23.88 -6.00 13.02
N VAL A 218 23.59 -4.94 12.26
CA VAL A 218 24.15 -3.58 12.50
C VAL A 218 23.63 -3.00 13.82
N LEU A 219 22.32 -3.10 14.08
CA LEU A 219 21.71 -2.61 15.33
C LEU A 219 22.25 -3.34 16.57
N ARG A 220 22.48 -4.66 16.49
CA ARG A 220 23.10 -5.41 17.60
C ARG A 220 24.54 -4.97 17.86
N HIS A 221 25.32 -4.74 16.80
CA HIS A 221 26.69 -4.25 16.90
C HIS A 221 26.73 -2.87 17.59
N LEU A 222 25.83 -1.96 17.20
CA LEU A 222 25.72 -0.60 17.75
C LEU A 222 24.94 -0.51 19.08
N GLY A 223 24.81 -1.61 19.84
CA GLY A 223 24.12 -1.64 21.14
C GLY A 223 22.58 -1.54 21.12
N LEU A 224 21.99 -1.12 19.99
CA LEU A 224 20.55 -0.87 19.76
C LEU A 224 19.64 -2.13 19.82
N GLY A 225 20.22 -3.31 20.08
CA GLY A 225 19.47 -4.54 20.32
C GLY A 225 18.68 -4.58 21.63
N THR A 226 19.06 -3.75 22.60
CA THR A 226 18.36 -3.51 23.87
C THR A 226 18.40 -2.02 24.20
N LYS A 227 17.51 -1.54 25.08
CA LYS A 227 17.55 -0.14 25.54
C LYS A 227 18.67 0.01 26.57
N GLN A 228 19.68 0.82 26.26
CA GLN A 228 20.82 1.12 27.14
C GLN A 228 20.97 2.67 27.20
N PRO A 229 21.45 3.27 28.30
CA PRO A 229 21.50 4.73 28.43
C PRO A 229 22.52 5.38 27.46
N ASP A 230 23.65 4.70 27.30
CA ASP A 230 24.83 5.03 26.52
C ASP A 230 24.72 4.64 25.04
N SER A 231 23.67 3.91 24.62
CA SER A 231 23.50 3.56 23.21
C SER A 231 23.09 4.78 22.37
N PRO A 232 23.51 4.83 21.08
CA PRO A 232 23.11 5.89 20.14
C PRO A 232 21.59 6.06 20.06
N HIS A 233 21.16 7.24 19.64
CA HIS A 233 19.79 7.46 19.20
C HIS A 233 19.58 6.78 17.84
N LEU A 234 18.46 6.09 17.66
CA LEU A 234 18.06 5.44 16.42
C LEU A 234 16.81 6.12 15.90
N VAL A 235 16.86 6.70 14.70
CA VAL A 235 15.69 7.30 14.05
C VAL A 235 15.46 6.64 12.69
N GLY A 236 14.41 5.82 12.62
CA GLY A 236 13.95 5.18 11.39
C GLY A 236 12.91 6.03 10.68
N VAL A 237 13.11 6.32 9.40
CA VAL A 237 12.18 7.08 8.56
C VAL A 237 11.62 6.14 7.49
N SER A 238 10.31 6.19 7.23
CA SER A 238 9.67 5.29 6.25
C SER A 238 8.43 5.93 5.61
N ALA A 239 8.00 5.42 4.46
CA ALA A 239 6.69 5.76 3.88
C ALA A 239 5.51 5.08 4.59
N THR A 240 5.74 3.90 5.16
CA THR A 240 4.77 3.15 5.98
C THR A 240 5.49 2.38 7.09
N PHE A 241 4.79 2.03 8.18
CA PHE A 241 5.31 1.09 9.20
C PHE A 241 4.47 -0.20 9.34
N SER A 242 3.56 -0.44 8.40
CA SER A 242 2.76 -1.67 8.33
C SER A 242 3.50 -2.78 7.56
N ARG A 243 3.85 -3.88 8.23
CA ARG A 243 4.26 -5.14 7.57
C ARG A 243 3.12 -6.15 7.54
N PHE A 244 3.05 -6.94 6.48
CA PHE A 244 2.05 -8.01 6.29
C PHE A 244 2.37 -9.31 7.06
N ASP A 245 3.53 -9.41 7.71
CA ASP A 245 4.02 -10.65 8.34
C ASP A 245 3.76 -10.73 9.86
N GLY A 246 3.08 -9.73 10.45
CA GLY A 246 2.71 -9.73 11.86
C GLY A 246 3.88 -9.54 12.85
N LEU A 247 5.11 -9.38 12.36
CA LEU A 247 6.25 -9.05 13.21
C LEU A 247 6.09 -7.61 13.73
N ARG A 248 5.94 -7.47 15.05
CA ARG A 248 5.82 -6.17 15.71
C ARG A 248 7.08 -5.34 15.43
N LEU A 249 6.91 -4.18 14.79
CA LEU A 249 7.99 -3.22 14.57
C LEU A 249 8.67 -2.78 15.88
N GLY A 250 7.92 -2.88 17.00
CA GLY A 250 8.35 -2.80 18.40
C GLY A 250 9.63 -3.56 18.77
N ALA A 251 10.06 -4.54 17.98
CA ALA A 251 11.34 -5.21 18.17
C ALA A 251 12.55 -4.25 17.98
N ALA A 252 12.43 -3.26 17.08
CA ALA A 252 13.51 -2.37 16.68
C ALA A 252 13.21 -0.87 16.85
N ILE A 253 11.93 -0.47 16.93
CA ILE A 253 11.47 0.90 17.15
C ILE A 253 10.57 0.92 18.38
N ASP A 254 10.82 1.80 19.35
CA ASP A 254 10.05 1.96 20.59
C ASP A 254 8.70 2.66 20.32
N GLU A 255 8.72 3.74 19.53
CA GLU A 255 7.59 4.66 19.34
C GLU A 255 7.56 5.21 17.90
N ILE A 256 6.38 5.49 17.34
CA ILE A 256 6.22 6.29 16.12
C ILE A 256 5.89 7.72 16.55
N VAL A 257 6.88 8.62 16.52
CA VAL A 257 6.79 9.98 17.09
C VAL A 257 6.11 10.99 16.18
N TYR A 258 6.06 10.71 14.88
CA TYR A 258 5.43 11.61 13.91
C TYR A 258 4.82 10.83 12.75
N HIS A 259 3.63 11.25 12.32
CA HIS A 259 2.96 10.71 11.14
C HIS A 259 2.22 11.81 10.38
N LYS A 260 2.52 11.94 9.08
CA LYS A 260 1.65 12.56 8.08
C LYS A 260 1.64 11.67 6.83
N ASP A 261 0.44 11.22 6.44
CA ASP A 261 0.25 10.35 5.30
C ASP A 261 0.18 11.17 3.98
N TYR A 262 -0.11 10.52 2.85
CA TYR A 262 -0.12 11.22 1.57
C TYR A 262 -1.36 12.11 1.37
N VAL A 263 -2.49 11.82 2.04
CA VAL A 263 -3.71 12.63 2.04
C VAL A 263 -3.48 13.91 2.86
N ASP A 264 -2.90 13.79 4.06
CA ASP A 264 -2.50 14.95 4.90
C ASP A 264 -1.60 15.93 4.14
N MET A 265 -0.68 15.37 3.34
CA MET A 265 0.34 16.11 2.62
C MET A 265 -0.17 16.73 1.31
N ILE A 266 -1.22 16.17 0.69
CA ILE A 266 -1.94 16.77 -0.45
C ILE A 266 -2.87 17.88 0.05
N SER A 267 -3.66 17.65 1.11
CA SER A 267 -4.58 18.66 1.64
C SER A 267 -3.84 19.90 2.14
N SER A 268 -2.66 19.71 2.74
CA SER A 268 -1.72 20.76 3.14
C SER A 268 -0.89 21.34 1.98
N LYS A 269 -1.15 20.93 0.72
CA LYS A 269 -0.45 21.35 -0.53
C LYS A 269 1.09 21.21 -0.52
N TRP A 270 1.64 20.36 0.34
CA TRP A 270 3.07 20.01 0.36
C TRP A 270 3.45 18.95 -0.68
N LEU A 271 2.44 18.28 -1.26
CA LEU A 271 2.50 17.42 -2.43
C LEU A 271 1.51 17.93 -3.50
N SER A 272 1.80 17.59 -4.76
CA SER A 272 0.93 17.83 -5.91
C SER A 272 -0.37 17.04 -5.77
N ASP A 273 -1.48 17.64 -6.19
CA ASP A 273 -2.77 16.95 -6.30
C ASP A 273 -2.65 15.74 -7.25
N VAL A 274 -3.48 14.71 -7.00
CA VAL A 274 -3.41 13.43 -7.71
C VAL A 274 -4.78 13.06 -8.27
N ILE A 275 -4.79 12.68 -9.54
CA ILE A 275 -5.94 12.20 -10.31
C ILE A 275 -5.72 10.72 -10.60
N PHE A 276 -6.75 9.89 -10.44
CA PHE A 276 -6.66 8.44 -10.62
C PHE A 276 -7.60 7.93 -11.71
N THR A 277 -7.11 7.01 -12.54
CA THR A 277 -7.91 6.18 -13.44
C THR A 277 -7.49 4.71 -13.27
N THR A 278 -8.43 3.80 -13.00
CA THR A 278 -8.18 2.35 -13.03
C THR A 278 -8.65 1.76 -14.36
N VAL A 279 -7.86 0.85 -14.91
CA VAL A 279 -8.07 0.24 -16.24
C VAL A 279 -8.17 -1.26 -16.07
N GLN A 280 -9.33 -1.85 -16.38
CA GLN A 280 -9.55 -3.28 -16.22
C GLN A 280 -8.74 -4.07 -17.25
N SER A 281 -7.81 -4.88 -16.77
CA SER A 281 -7.04 -5.84 -17.57
C SER A 281 -7.68 -7.22 -17.50
N THR A 282 -7.74 -7.90 -18.65
CA THR A 282 -8.19 -9.30 -18.79
C THR A 282 -7.13 -10.32 -18.35
N ALA A 283 -6.07 -9.88 -17.67
CA ALA A 283 -5.05 -10.74 -17.08
C ALA A 283 -5.65 -11.73 -16.06
N ASP A 284 -5.17 -12.98 -16.09
CA ASP A 284 -5.49 -13.99 -15.08
C ASP A 284 -4.29 -14.26 -14.17
N LEU A 285 -4.29 -13.63 -12.99
CA LEU A 285 -3.20 -13.76 -12.03
C LEU A 285 -3.29 -15.00 -11.14
N ARG A 286 -4.31 -15.86 -11.29
CA ARG A 286 -4.53 -17.05 -10.42
C ARG A 286 -3.38 -18.06 -10.46
N GLY A 287 -2.63 -18.10 -11.56
CA GLY A 287 -1.47 -18.99 -11.75
C GLY A 287 -0.09 -18.38 -11.45
N VAL A 288 -0.02 -17.12 -11.03
CA VAL A 288 1.26 -16.39 -10.87
C VAL A 288 1.92 -16.74 -9.54
N LYS A 289 3.23 -17.02 -9.57
CA LYS A 289 4.01 -17.36 -8.37
C LYS A 289 4.22 -16.13 -7.49
N THR A 290 4.52 -16.36 -6.22
CA THR A 290 4.70 -15.29 -5.21
C THR A 290 6.05 -15.53 -4.52
N THR A 291 6.87 -14.49 -4.36
CA THR A 291 8.22 -14.60 -3.76
C THR A 291 8.13 -14.61 -2.24
N GLY A 292 8.28 -15.78 -1.63
CA GLY A 292 8.19 -15.97 -0.18
C GLY A 292 6.83 -16.54 0.27
N PRO A 293 6.45 -16.38 1.54
CA PRO A 293 5.18 -16.90 2.05
C PRO A 293 3.97 -16.31 1.30
N ARG A 294 2.97 -17.15 1.00
CA ARG A 294 1.79 -16.79 0.20
C ARG A 294 0.94 -15.61 0.76
N ALA A 295 1.20 -15.18 1.99
CA ALA A 295 0.50 -14.07 2.65
C ALA A 295 1.30 -12.75 2.73
N SER A 296 2.61 -12.76 2.43
CA SER A 296 3.50 -11.59 2.62
C SER A 296 4.47 -11.31 1.47
N GLY A 297 4.58 -12.20 0.48
CA GLY A 297 5.37 -11.97 -0.73
C GLY A 297 4.64 -11.17 -1.81
N ASP A 298 5.39 -10.42 -2.63
CA ASP A 298 4.92 -9.88 -3.90
C ASP A 298 4.96 -10.97 -5.01
N PHE A 299 4.44 -10.66 -6.20
CA PHE A 299 4.52 -11.58 -7.34
C PHE A 299 5.96 -11.83 -7.81
N ASP A 300 6.24 -13.06 -8.23
CA ASP A 300 7.47 -13.41 -8.94
C ASP A 300 7.47 -12.81 -10.36
N ALA A 301 8.50 -12.01 -10.67
CA ALA A 301 8.53 -11.20 -11.89
C ALA A 301 8.44 -12.04 -13.17
N ALA A 302 9.14 -13.18 -13.24
CA ALA A 302 9.13 -14.05 -14.42
C ALA A 302 7.78 -14.76 -14.65
N SER A 303 7.05 -15.10 -13.59
CA SER A 303 5.68 -15.62 -13.73
C SER A 303 4.65 -14.52 -13.98
N LEU A 304 4.82 -13.31 -13.44
CA LEU A 304 3.94 -12.17 -13.68
C LEU A 304 4.09 -11.64 -15.11
N SER A 305 5.32 -11.56 -15.63
CA SER A 305 5.62 -11.05 -16.97
C SER A 305 4.93 -11.89 -18.05
N ARG A 306 4.93 -13.22 -17.93
CA ARG A 306 4.22 -14.14 -18.84
C ARG A 306 2.70 -13.97 -18.89
N VAL A 307 2.09 -13.27 -17.93
CA VAL A 307 0.65 -12.94 -17.95
C VAL A 307 0.43 -11.49 -18.39
N MET A 308 1.24 -10.55 -17.90
CA MET A 308 1.06 -9.12 -18.15
C MET A 308 1.62 -8.65 -19.50
N ASN A 309 2.80 -9.14 -19.89
CA ASN A 309 3.49 -8.71 -21.11
C ASN A 309 2.93 -9.45 -22.33
N THR A 310 1.73 -9.07 -22.73
CA THR A 310 1.09 -9.57 -23.96
C THR A 310 0.66 -8.38 -24.82
N ASP A 311 0.68 -8.54 -26.13
CA ASP A 311 0.38 -7.45 -27.07
C ASP A 311 -0.99 -6.81 -26.82
N ALA A 312 -2.00 -7.60 -26.42
CA ALA A 312 -3.34 -7.11 -26.09
C ALA A 312 -3.37 -6.26 -24.81
N ILE A 313 -2.70 -6.68 -23.74
CA ILE A 313 -2.65 -5.91 -22.47
C ILE A 313 -1.81 -4.64 -22.67
N ASN A 314 -0.70 -4.74 -23.38
CA ASN A 314 0.16 -3.60 -23.72
C ASN A 314 -0.57 -2.58 -24.61
N ASP A 315 -1.43 -3.03 -25.55
CA ASP A 315 -2.33 -2.16 -26.32
C ASP A 315 -3.36 -1.45 -25.43
N VAL A 316 -4.03 -2.18 -24.53
CA VAL A 316 -5.03 -1.58 -23.63
C VAL A 316 -4.39 -0.54 -22.72
N ALA A 317 -3.20 -0.82 -22.17
CA ALA A 317 -2.47 0.11 -21.33
C ALA A 317 -2.12 1.42 -22.06
N ILE A 318 -1.61 1.33 -23.29
CA ILE A 318 -1.19 2.52 -24.06
C ILE A 318 -2.38 3.26 -24.66
N ARG A 319 -3.48 2.58 -25.04
CA ARG A 319 -4.73 3.23 -25.46
C ARG A 319 -5.40 3.96 -24.30
N ALA A 320 -5.44 3.37 -23.11
CA ALA A 320 -5.97 4.02 -21.92
C ALA A 320 -5.10 5.23 -21.50
N TRP A 321 -3.77 5.09 -21.54
CA TRP A 321 -2.86 6.22 -21.32
C TRP A 321 -3.06 7.32 -22.37
N HIS A 322 -3.12 7.00 -23.67
CA HIS A 322 -3.34 7.99 -24.73
C HIS A 322 -4.65 8.76 -24.52
N ALA A 323 -5.75 8.05 -24.23
CA ALA A 323 -7.08 8.65 -24.04
C ALA A 323 -7.27 9.46 -22.75
N LYS A 324 -6.36 9.35 -21.77
CA LYS A 324 -6.47 9.99 -20.43
C LYS A 324 -5.32 10.91 -20.08
N ALA A 325 -4.14 10.65 -20.62
CA ALA A 325 -2.88 11.29 -20.30
C ALA A 325 -1.99 11.56 -21.53
N GLY A 326 -2.48 11.37 -22.77
CA GLY A 326 -1.70 11.59 -23.99
C GLY A 326 -1.24 13.04 -24.23
N THR A 327 -1.73 14.00 -23.43
CA THR A 327 -1.30 15.42 -23.38
C THR A 327 -0.27 15.72 -22.29
N ARG A 328 0.09 14.74 -21.44
CA ARG A 328 1.03 14.87 -20.32
C ARG A 328 2.47 14.91 -20.83
N LYS A 329 3.32 15.69 -20.17
CA LYS A 329 4.70 16.01 -20.62
C LYS A 329 5.75 15.04 -20.12
N SER A 330 5.48 14.25 -19.09
CA SER A 330 6.48 13.43 -18.38
C SER A 330 5.83 12.23 -17.68
N THR A 331 5.55 11.20 -18.47
CA THR A 331 5.01 9.91 -18.00
C THR A 331 6.12 8.97 -17.55
N LEU A 332 6.01 8.43 -16.33
CA LEU A 332 6.83 7.34 -15.83
C LEU A 332 6.07 6.00 -15.89
N VAL A 333 6.66 4.95 -16.46
CA VAL A 333 5.98 3.66 -16.74
C VAL A 333 6.65 2.50 -16.00
N PHE A 334 5.98 1.98 -14.97
CA PHE A 334 6.47 0.87 -14.15
C PHE A 334 6.09 -0.49 -14.76
N CYS A 335 7.05 -1.12 -15.43
CA CYS A 335 6.94 -2.46 -16.01
C CYS A 335 7.36 -3.58 -15.04
N VAL A 336 7.06 -4.82 -15.41
CA VAL A 336 7.35 -6.02 -14.61
C VAL A 336 8.82 -6.41 -14.63
N ASP A 337 9.41 -6.54 -15.83
CA ASP A 337 10.78 -6.98 -16.07
C ASP A 337 11.36 -6.33 -17.35
N LEU A 338 12.59 -6.71 -17.72
CA LEU A 338 13.31 -6.20 -18.90
C LEU A 338 12.57 -6.48 -20.22
N ALA A 339 11.93 -7.64 -20.36
CA ALA A 339 11.18 -8.01 -21.56
C ALA A 339 9.92 -7.14 -21.71
N HIS A 340 9.23 -6.86 -20.60
CA HIS A 340 8.09 -5.96 -20.56
C HIS A 340 8.50 -4.50 -20.82
N VAL A 341 9.64 -4.04 -20.29
CA VAL A 341 10.20 -2.71 -20.64
C VAL A 341 10.45 -2.58 -22.14
N ALA A 342 11.06 -3.59 -22.78
CA ALA A 342 11.31 -3.58 -24.22
C ALA A 342 10.01 -3.52 -25.03
N ALA A 343 9.05 -4.40 -24.71
CA ALA A 343 7.76 -4.47 -25.39
C ALA A 343 6.95 -3.17 -25.25
N MET A 344 6.82 -2.62 -24.05
CA MET A 344 6.12 -1.34 -23.84
C MET A 344 6.82 -0.18 -24.54
N THR A 345 8.16 -0.11 -24.51
CA THR A 345 8.92 0.94 -25.23
C THR A 345 8.66 0.87 -26.74
N GLN A 346 8.69 -0.33 -27.34
CA GLN A 346 8.36 -0.51 -28.75
C GLN A 346 6.91 -0.15 -29.05
N ARG A 347 5.97 -0.51 -28.17
CA ARG A 347 4.55 -0.24 -28.34
C ARG A 347 4.23 1.26 -28.26
N PHE A 348 4.82 2.01 -27.33
CA PHE A 348 4.68 3.48 -27.29
C PHE A 348 5.16 4.13 -28.59
N ARG A 349 6.32 3.70 -29.11
CA ARG A 349 6.88 4.17 -30.38
C ARG A 349 5.99 3.82 -31.59
N HIS A 350 5.34 2.65 -31.56
CA HIS A 350 4.36 2.27 -32.58
C HIS A 350 3.12 3.19 -32.59
N TYR A 351 2.69 3.70 -31.44
CA TYR A 351 1.68 4.76 -31.33
C TYR A 351 2.23 6.19 -31.55
N GLY A 352 3.48 6.34 -32.01
CA GLY A 352 4.08 7.63 -32.38
C GLY A 352 4.78 8.41 -31.26
N TYR A 353 4.93 7.83 -30.06
CA TYR A 353 5.54 8.51 -28.92
C TYR A 353 7.02 8.14 -28.73
N ASP A 354 7.89 9.14 -28.49
CA ASP A 354 9.25 8.86 -28.03
C ASP A 354 9.23 8.36 -26.58
N ALA A 355 9.23 7.04 -26.45
CA ALA A 355 9.54 6.33 -25.23
C ALA A 355 11.01 5.93 -25.20
N ARG A 356 11.66 6.15 -24.06
CA ARG A 356 13.03 5.68 -23.75
C ARG A 356 12.99 4.95 -22.41
N PHE A 357 13.97 4.09 -22.13
CA PHE A 357 13.99 3.31 -20.90
C PHE A 357 15.25 3.49 -20.05
N VAL A 358 15.13 3.17 -18.77
CA VAL A 358 16.27 2.92 -17.87
C VAL A 358 16.02 1.65 -17.07
N THR A 359 17.04 0.82 -16.95
CA THR A 359 17.06 -0.46 -16.24
C THR A 359 18.24 -0.51 -15.26
N GLY A 360 18.35 -1.60 -14.50
CA GLY A 360 19.52 -1.85 -13.64
C GLY A 360 20.83 -1.80 -14.42
N ASP A 361 20.82 -2.31 -15.65
CA ASP A 361 21.98 -2.51 -16.52
C ASP A 361 22.36 -1.25 -17.34
N THR A 362 21.52 -0.21 -17.33
CA THR A 362 21.83 1.05 -18.04
C THR A 362 23.07 1.73 -17.42
N PRO A 363 24.15 1.96 -18.19
CA PRO A 363 25.40 2.55 -17.68
C PRO A 363 25.17 3.89 -16.95
N PRO A 364 25.93 4.20 -15.88
CA PRO A 364 25.66 5.39 -15.05
C PRO A 364 25.65 6.72 -15.81
N ARG A 365 26.51 6.86 -16.83
CA ARG A 365 26.58 8.04 -17.70
C ARG A 365 25.31 8.18 -18.56
N GLU A 366 24.98 7.13 -19.33
CA GLU A 366 23.76 7.07 -20.15
C GLU A 366 22.49 7.26 -19.31
N ARG A 367 22.48 6.70 -18.08
CA ARG A 367 21.41 6.88 -17.10
C ARG A 367 21.25 8.35 -16.71
N SER A 368 22.33 9.10 -16.44
CA SER A 368 22.22 10.54 -16.17
C SER A 368 21.76 11.30 -17.41
N GLU A 369 22.46 11.15 -18.54
CA GLU A 369 22.15 11.84 -19.79
C GLU A 369 20.67 11.67 -20.21
N ARG A 370 20.11 10.45 -20.07
CA ARG A 370 18.69 10.16 -20.33
C ARG A 370 17.74 10.71 -19.27
N LEU A 371 18.12 10.73 -18.00
CA LEU A 371 17.32 11.34 -16.92
C LEU A 371 17.28 12.86 -17.03
N ASP A 372 18.39 13.49 -17.39
CA ASP A 372 18.50 14.94 -17.50
C ASP A 372 17.77 15.43 -18.77
N ALA A 373 17.79 14.64 -19.86
CA ALA A 373 16.91 14.83 -21.02
C ALA A 373 15.42 14.71 -20.67
N PHE A 374 15.03 13.73 -19.84
CA PHE A 374 13.65 13.57 -19.37
C PHE A 374 13.20 14.74 -18.48
N LYS A 375 14.09 15.25 -17.63
CA LYS A 375 13.83 16.45 -16.80
C LYS A 375 13.64 17.72 -17.63
N ARG A 376 14.34 17.83 -18.77
CA ARG A 376 14.15 18.91 -19.76
C ARG A 376 12.92 18.73 -20.66
N GLY A 377 12.21 17.60 -20.57
CA GLY A 377 11.04 17.31 -21.39
C GLY A 377 11.35 16.95 -22.84
N GLU A 378 12.58 16.52 -23.16
CA GLU A 378 12.99 16.16 -24.54
C GLU A 378 12.23 14.95 -25.11
N PHE A 379 11.62 14.13 -24.25
CA PHE A 379 10.80 12.99 -24.64
C PHE A 379 9.73 12.71 -23.55
N PRO A 380 8.48 12.38 -23.92
CA PRO A 380 7.37 12.35 -22.97
C PRO A 380 7.26 11.09 -22.10
N VAL A 381 7.92 9.98 -22.46
CA VAL A 381 7.71 8.68 -21.80
C VAL A 381 9.02 8.03 -21.36
N LEU A 382 9.17 7.79 -20.06
CA LEU A 382 10.28 7.06 -19.45
C LEU A 382 9.79 5.71 -18.89
N VAL A 383 10.33 4.61 -19.42
CA VAL A 383 9.93 3.23 -19.05
C VAL A 383 10.98 2.59 -18.14
N ASN A 384 10.56 1.90 -17.08
CA ASN A 384 11.48 1.29 -16.10
C ASN A 384 10.95 -0.01 -15.49
N CYS A 385 11.86 -0.87 -15.06
CA CYS A 385 11.58 -2.00 -14.16
C CYS A 385 12.66 -2.09 -13.06
N GLY A 386 12.26 -2.34 -11.81
CA GLY A 386 13.16 -2.56 -10.66
C GLY A 386 13.96 -1.33 -10.17
N VAL A 387 14.13 -0.31 -11.01
CA VAL A 387 14.70 1.01 -10.70
C VAL A 387 13.59 2.06 -10.51
N PHE A 388 13.95 3.24 -9.98
CA PHE A 388 13.08 4.40 -9.76
C PHE A 388 11.91 4.23 -8.77
N THR A 389 11.73 3.05 -8.17
CA THR A 389 10.82 2.86 -7.02
C THR A 389 11.26 3.70 -5.81
N GLU A 390 12.57 3.89 -5.65
CA GLU A 390 13.26 4.47 -4.49
C GLU A 390 14.38 5.42 -4.96
N GLY A 391 14.88 6.28 -4.07
CA GLY A 391 16.11 7.10 -4.27
C GLY A 391 16.20 8.01 -5.49
N THR A 392 15.09 8.24 -6.20
CA THR A 392 15.10 8.93 -7.50
C THR A 392 14.26 10.20 -7.45
N ASP A 393 14.85 11.31 -7.88
CA ASP A 393 14.28 12.67 -7.85
C ASP A 393 14.11 13.24 -9.26
N ILE A 394 12.86 13.30 -9.69
CA ILE A 394 12.36 13.75 -11.00
C ILE A 394 11.01 14.44 -10.72
N PRO A 395 10.99 15.73 -10.32
CA PRO A 395 9.76 16.39 -9.90
C PRO A 395 8.77 16.66 -11.04
N ASN A 396 9.26 16.76 -12.29
CA ASN A 396 8.45 17.07 -13.47
C ASN A 396 7.46 15.97 -13.88
N ILE A 397 7.49 14.78 -13.27
CA ILE A 397 6.54 13.68 -13.57
C ILE A 397 5.10 14.15 -13.32
N ASP A 398 4.28 14.17 -14.38
CA ASP A 398 2.86 14.53 -14.39
C ASP A 398 1.94 13.35 -14.74
N CYS A 399 2.49 12.19 -15.08
CA CYS A 399 1.75 10.94 -15.17
C CYS A 399 2.58 9.73 -14.68
N VAL A 400 1.91 8.76 -14.04
CA VAL A 400 2.50 7.45 -13.70
C VAL A 400 1.59 6.34 -14.23
N LEU A 401 2.12 5.50 -15.12
CA LEU A 401 1.45 4.30 -15.63
C LEU A 401 1.97 3.07 -14.90
N LEU A 402 1.08 2.40 -14.16
CA LEU A 402 1.37 1.22 -13.36
C LEU A 402 1.05 -0.04 -14.17
N ALA A 403 1.96 -0.44 -15.06
CA ALA A 403 1.84 -1.66 -15.87
C ALA A 403 2.21 -2.95 -15.10
N ARG A 404 2.49 -2.84 -13.79
CA ARG A 404 2.83 -3.95 -12.89
C ARG A 404 1.83 -4.04 -11.72
N PRO A 405 0.95 -5.04 -11.69
CA PRO A 405 0.20 -5.40 -10.50
C PRO A 405 1.12 -5.79 -9.34
N THR A 406 0.76 -5.44 -8.10
CA THR A 406 1.54 -5.75 -6.90
C THR A 406 0.64 -6.14 -5.72
N LYS A 407 1.19 -6.95 -4.81
CA LYS A 407 0.60 -7.23 -3.48
C LYS A 407 1.17 -6.31 -2.38
N SER A 408 2.20 -5.51 -2.69
CA SER A 408 2.88 -4.66 -1.72
C SER A 408 2.29 -3.25 -1.72
N ARG A 409 1.54 -2.92 -0.65
CA ARG A 409 1.05 -1.55 -0.39
C ARG A 409 2.18 -0.52 -0.41
N ASN A 410 3.33 -0.85 0.18
CA ASN A 410 4.47 0.07 0.22
C ASN A 410 5.06 0.32 -1.18
N LEU A 411 5.20 -0.72 -2.01
CA LEU A 411 5.68 -0.57 -3.38
C LEU A 411 4.74 0.31 -4.21
N LEU A 412 3.41 0.13 -4.08
CA LEU A 412 2.44 0.97 -4.78
C LEU A 412 2.54 2.45 -4.38
N VAL A 413 2.60 2.74 -3.08
CA VAL A 413 2.80 4.11 -2.55
C VAL A 413 4.18 4.68 -2.96
N GLN A 414 5.21 3.85 -3.05
CA GLN A 414 6.54 4.24 -3.54
C GLN A 414 6.57 4.60 -5.03
N MET A 415 5.77 3.92 -5.87
CA MET A 415 5.61 4.20 -7.30
C MET A 415 4.78 5.47 -7.53
N ILE A 416 3.58 5.55 -6.93
CA ILE A 416 2.67 6.72 -7.04
C ILE A 416 3.37 7.99 -6.54
N GLY A 417 4.05 7.91 -5.39
CA GLY A 417 4.78 9.02 -4.78
C GLY A 417 5.97 9.57 -5.58
N ARG A 418 6.31 9.01 -6.75
CA ARG A 418 7.28 9.64 -7.66
C ARG A 418 6.68 10.88 -8.32
N GLY A 419 5.43 10.82 -8.76
CA GLY A 419 4.71 11.91 -9.42
C GLY A 419 4.13 12.96 -8.47
N MET A 420 3.91 12.61 -7.20
CA MET A 420 3.30 13.49 -6.18
C MET A 420 4.15 14.70 -5.76
N ARG A 421 5.38 14.86 -6.25
CA ARG A 421 6.20 16.05 -5.96
C ARG A 421 5.59 17.30 -6.58
N LEU A 422 5.79 18.45 -5.96
CA LEU A 422 5.52 19.76 -6.57
C LEU A 422 6.52 20.05 -7.70
N PHE A 423 6.08 20.74 -8.76
CA PHE A 423 6.91 21.20 -9.87
C PHE A 423 6.26 22.42 -10.56
N PRO A 424 7.01 23.45 -10.99
CA PRO A 424 6.44 24.61 -11.68
C PRO A 424 5.65 24.21 -12.94
N GLY A 425 4.45 24.75 -13.09
CA GLY A 425 3.58 24.45 -14.23
C GLY A 425 2.96 23.04 -14.24
N LYS A 426 3.05 22.27 -13.15
CA LYS A 426 2.31 21.02 -12.97
C LYS A 426 1.12 21.22 -12.04
N GLU A 427 -0.08 21.10 -12.60
CA GLU A 427 -1.36 21.21 -11.86
C GLU A 427 -1.60 20.00 -10.95
N ASN A 428 -1.37 18.79 -11.46
CA ASN A 428 -1.65 17.52 -10.80
C ASN A 428 -0.87 16.38 -11.46
N CYS A 429 -0.77 15.23 -10.79
CA CYS A 429 -0.23 13.99 -11.38
C CYS A 429 -1.37 13.00 -11.70
N HIS A 430 -1.39 12.44 -12.91
CA HIS A 430 -2.35 11.41 -13.31
C HIS A 430 -1.78 10.00 -13.12
N ILE A 431 -2.35 9.23 -12.22
CA ILE A 431 -2.01 7.82 -11.99
C ILE A 431 -2.96 6.94 -12.80
N ILE A 432 -2.42 6.06 -13.63
CA ILE A 432 -3.17 5.09 -14.42
C ILE A 432 -2.78 3.69 -13.96
N ASP A 433 -3.75 2.94 -13.43
CA ASP A 433 -3.53 1.68 -12.72
C ASP A 433 -4.14 0.48 -13.47
N MET A 434 -3.29 -0.45 -13.92
CA MET A 434 -3.70 -1.61 -14.73
C MET A 434 -4.20 -2.75 -13.83
N VAL A 435 -5.43 -2.62 -13.35
CA VAL A 435 -6.06 -3.55 -12.39
C VAL A 435 -6.48 -4.85 -13.09
N SER A 436 -5.92 -5.97 -12.65
CA SER A 436 -6.34 -7.32 -13.07
C SER A 436 -7.59 -7.75 -12.31
N SER A 437 -8.59 -8.26 -13.01
CA SER A 437 -9.75 -8.89 -12.37
C SER A 437 -9.37 -10.17 -11.60
N LEU A 438 -10.02 -10.42 -10.46
CA LEU A 438 -10.04 -11.71 -9.73
C LEU A 438 -8.76 -12.18 -9.00
N GLN A 439 -8.32 -11.47 -7.95
CA GLN A 439 -8.06 -12.12 -6.63
C GLN A 439 -7.83 -11.13 -5.47
N THR A 440 -8.33 -11.50 -4.29
CA THR A 440 -8.09 -10.79 -3.02
C THR A 440 -6.61 -10.80 -2.64
N GLY A 441 -6.03 -9.61 -2.43
CA GLY A 441 -4.63 -9.45 -1.98
C GLY A 441 -3.72 -8.72 -2.98
N ILE A 442 -4.21 -8.38 -4.16
CA ILE A 442 -3.64 -7.30 -4.97
C ILE A 442 -3.94 -5.99 -4.25
N VAL A 443 -2.96 -5.09 -4.14
CA VAL A 443 -3.21 -3.70 -3.75
C VAL A 443 -3.31 -2.89 -5.03
N SER A 444 -4.44 -2.22 -5.19
CA SER A 444 -4.75 -1.30 -6.29
C SER A 444 -5.04 0.07 -5.71
N THR A 445 -5.09 1.07 -6.57
CA THR A 445 -5.41 2.45 -6.21
C THR A 445 -6.67 2.57 -5.32
N PRO A 446 -7.85 2.00 -5.67
CA PRO A 446 -9.03 2.01 -4.80
C PRO A 446 -8.76 1.49 -3.39
N THR A 447 -7.99 0.40 -3.24
CA THR A 447 -7.74 -0.21 -1.92
C THR A 447 -6.74 0.58 -1.07
N LEU A 448 -5.96 1.50 -1.65
CA LEU A 448 -5.19 2.48 -0.86
C LEU A 448 -6.09 3.46 -0.08
N PHE A 449 -7.25 3.81 -0.64
CA PHE A 449 -8.24 4.72 -0.06
C PHE A 449 -9.31 4.00 0.78
N GLY A 450 -9.36 2.67 0.73
CA GLY A 450 -10.35 1.83 1.42
C GLY A 450 -11.63 1.56 0.61
N LEU A 451 -11.57 1.73 -0.72
CA LEU A 451 -12.58 1.29 -1.67
C LEU A 451 -12.32 -0.16 -2.13
N ASP A 452 -13.26 -0.75 -2.88
CA ASP A 452 -13.15 -2.14 -3.34
C ASP A 452 -12.11 -2.28 -4.48
N PRO A 453 -11.28 -3.35 -4.54
CA PRO A 453 -10.32 -3.51 -5.63
C PRO A 453 -10.95 -3.63 -7.03
N ASP A 454 -12.20 -4.09 -7.16
CA ASP A 454 -12.93 -4.15 -8.44
C ASP A 454 -13.61 -2.80 -8.78
N GLU A 455 -13.42 -1.74 -7.97
CA GLU A 455 -13.99 -0.41 -8.22
C GLU A 455 -13.27 0.33 -9.35
N LEU A 456 -14.00 0.55 -10.46
CA LEU A 456 -13.49 1.36 -11.56
C LEU A 456 -13.64 2.85 -11.24
N VAL A 457 -12.50 3.54 -11.31
CA VAL A 457 -12.33 4.95 -11.03
C VAL A 457 -11.89 5.62 -12.32
N ASP A 458 -12.47 6.76 -12.68
CA ASP A 458 -12.05 7.53 -13.85
C ASP A 458 -11.90 9.01 -13.49
N ALA A 459 -10.67 9.52 -13.63
CA ALA A 459 -10.28 10.90 -13.36
C ALA A 459 -10.65 11.44 -11.96
N ALA A 460 -10.83 10.58 -10.95
CA ALA A 460 -11.19 11.03 -9.61
C ALA A 460 -9.97 11.61 -8.87
N SER A 461 -10.17 12.74 -8.20
CA SER A 461 -9.18 13.32 -7.27
C SER A 461 -9.19 12.60 -5.92
N VAL A 462 -8.20 12.87 -5.08
CA VAL A 462 -8.13 12.38 -3.69
C VAL A 462 -9.36 12.80 -2.87
N GLU A 463 -9.81 14.05 -3.02
CA GLU A 463 -11.08 14.51 -2.44
C GLU A 463 -12.29 13.79 -3.05
N GLY A 464 -12.29 13.54 -4.36
CA GLY A 464 -13.34 12.78 -5.05
C GLY A 464 -13.45 11.36 -4.53
N LEU A 465 -12.32 10.68 -4.27
CA LEU A 465 -12.27 9.35 -3.67
C LEU A 465 -12.66 9.36 -2.19
N GLY A 466 -12.30 10.42 -1.45
CA GLY A 466 -12.77 10.67 -0.09
C GLY A 466 -14.28 10.89 -0.03
N LYS A 467 -14.84 11.66 -0.98
CA LYS A 467 -16.28 11.87 -1.16
C LYS A 467 -16.97 10.58 -1.56
N LEU A 468 -16.52 9.85 -2.59
CA LEU A 468 -17.06 8.53 -2.96
C LEU A 468 -17.03 7.52 -1.79
N ARG A 469 -16.01 7.57 -0.93
CA ARG A 469 -15.95 6.75 0.30
C ARG A 469 -16.97 7.22 1.35
N ALA A 470 -17.08 8.53 1.59
CA ALA A 470 -18.05 9.09 2.54
C ALA A 470 -19.50 8.88 2.05
N GLU A 471 -19.75 9.10 0.76
CA GLU A 471 -20.99 8.82 0.05
C GLU A 471 -21.31 7.34 0.08
N LYS A 472 -20.38 6.41 -0.15
CA LYS A 472 -20.65 4.97 0.01
C LYS A 472 -20.84 4.52 1.45
N VAL A 473 -20.28 5.22 2.44
CA VAL A 473 -20.58 5.00 3.87
C VAL A 473 -21.97 5.54 4.22
N ALA A 474 -22.33 6.72 3.72
CA ALA A 474 -23.64 7.33 3.89
C ALA A 474 -24.74 6.59 3.12
N GLU A 475 -24.47 6.11 1.91
CA GLU A 475 -25.36 5.32 1.06
C GLU A 475 -25.58 3.94 1.68
N LYS A 476 -24.55 3.28 2.24
CA LYS A 476 -24.75 2.08 3.07
C LYS A 476 -25.60 2.36 4.32
N ALA A 477 -25.56 3.58 4.86
CA ALA A 477 -26.43 4.03 5.95
C ALA A 477 -27.81 4.54 5.49
N LEU A 478 -28.02 4.81 4.19
CA LEU A 478 -29.25 5.33 3.60
C LEU A 478 -30.06 4.23 2.90
N GLN A 479 -29.41 3.28 2.23
CA GLN A 479 -30.01 2.03 1.76
C GLN A 479 -30.56 1.23 2.94
N ALA A 480 -29.87 1.25 4.09
CA ALA A 480 -30.40 0.76 5.37
C ALA A 480 -31.67 1.49 5.89
N GLN A 481 -32.22 2.45 5.13
CA GLN A 481 -33.46 3.20 5.43
C GLN A 481 -34.47 3.23 4.27
N ARG A 482 -34.18 2.66 3.08
CA ARG A 482 -34.89 3.02 1.83
C ARG A 482 -35.46 1.86 1.01
N THR A 483 -35.38 0.64 1.52
CA THR A 483 -35.69 -0.60 0.79
C THR A 483 -37.10 -1.09 1.12
N ASP A 484 -38.11 -0.51 0.46
CA ASP A 484 -39.53 -0.82 0.68
C ASP A 484 -40.37 -0.53 -0.61
N ALA A 485 -39.84 -0.91 -1.79
CA ALA A 485 -40.52 -0.83 -3.10
C ALA A 485 -39.88 -1.76 -4.16
N VAL A 486 -40.68 -2.42 -5.01
CA VAL A 486 -40.23 -3.49 -5.92
C VAL A 486 -40.83 -3.37 -7.33
N SER A 487 -40.04 -3.61 -8.38
CA SER A 487 -40.47 -4.24 -9.64
C SER A 487 -39.27 -4.83 -10.41
N PHE A 488 -39.51 -5.79 -11.31
CA PHE A 488 -38.48 -6.57 -12.01
C PHE A 488 -38.74 -6.57 -13.53
N GLU A 489 -37.71 -6.29 -14.33
CA GLU A 489 -37.62 -6.74 -15.73
C GLU A 489 -36.15 -6.77 -16.21
N ALA A 490 -35.86 -7.54 -17.27
CA ALA A 490 -34.50 -7.82 -17.73
C ALA A 490 -34.48 -8.13 -19.25
N PRO A 491 -33.35 -7.98 -19.99
CA PRO A 491 -31.98 -7.87 -19.48
C PRO A 491 -31.11 -6.73 -20.06
N ARG A 492 -30.54 -5.92 -19.18
CA ARG A 492 -29.22 -5.28 -19.36
C ARG A 492 -28.40 -5.50 -18.08
N ARG A 493 -27.06 -5.54 -18.18
CA ARG A 493 -26.18 -5.88 -17.04
C ARG A 493 -26.38 -4.89 -15.88
N ALA A 494 -27.05 -5.34 -14.82
CA ALA A 494 -27.38 -4.54 -13.64
C ALA A 494 -26.55 -4.96 -12.42
N ILE A 495 -26.35 -4.02 -11.50
CA ILE A 495 -25.69 -4.25 -10.21
C ILE A 495 -26.71 -4.87 -9.26
N THR A 496 -26.40 -6.03 -8.69
CA THR A 496 -27.27 -6.68 -7.70
C THR A 496 -27.09 -6.03 -6.34
N PHE A 497 -28.02 -5.15 -5.97
CA PHE A 497 -28.22 -4.77 -4.57
C PHE A 497 -28.89 -5.94 -3.82
N THR A 498 -28.59 -6.10 -2.53
CA THR A 498 -29.21 -7.11 -1.67
C THR A 498 -29.73 -6.45 -0.41
N ASP A 499 -31.05 -6.28 -0.39
CA ASP A 499 -31.80 -5.66 0.70
C ASP A 499 -32.24 -6.72 1.72
N TYR A 500 -32.72 -6.30 2.89
CA TYR A 500 -32.80 -7.14 4.09
C TYR A 500 -34.24 -7.35 4.62
N ASP A 501 -35.15 -7.76 3.75
CA ASP A 501 -36.58 -7.85 4.03
C ASP A 501 -36.95 -9.01 4.97
N THR A 502 -36.11 -10.05 5.08
CA THR A 502 -36.39 -11.23 5.91
C THR A 502 -35.26 -11.59 6.88
N VAL A 503 -35.61 -12.42 7.86
CA VAL A 503 -34.65 -13.09 8.77
C VAL A 503 -33.52 -13.80 7.99
N PHE A 504 -33.77 -14.25 6.75
CA PHE A 504 -32.83 -15.05 5.96
C PHE A 504 -31.79 -14.24 5.20
N ASP A 505 -32.06 -12.97 4.95
CA ASP A 505 -31.13 -12.11 4.20
C ASP A 505 -30.02 -11.65 5.15
N LEU A 506 -30.37 -11.31 6.40
CA LEU A 506 -29.44 -11.08 7.50
C LEU A 506 -28.57 -12.32 7.83
N ILE A 507 -29.00 -13.51 7.38
CA ILE A 507 -28.27 -14.77 7.49
C ILE A 507 -27.35 -15.01 6.29
N ALA A 508 -27.75 -14.54 5.11
CA ALA A 508 -26.98 -14.59 3.87
C ALA A 508 -25.80 -13.61 3.87
N ASP A 509 -25.84 -12.53 4.67
CA ASP A 509 -24.66 -11.70 4.93
C ASP A 509 -23.52 -12.53 5.56
N THR A 510 -22.43 -12.66 4.81
CA THR A 510 -21.19 -13.34 5.20
C THR A 510 -20.02 -12.35 5.40
N SER A 511 -20.26 -11.04 5.30
CA SER A 511 -19.22 -10.01 5.32
C SER A 511 -18.37 -10.05 6.59
N GLY A 512 -19.00 -10.06 7.77
CA GLY A 512 -18.31 -10.14 9.07
C GLY A 512 -17.58 -11.46 9.33
N GLU A 513 -17.96 -12.54 8.65
CA GLU A 513 -17.30 -13.85 8.76
C GLU A 513 -15.94 -13.85 8.05
N LYS A 514 -15.81 -13.10 6.94
CA LYS A 514 -14.55 -12.94 6.20
C LYS A 514 -13.42 -12.40 7.09
N HIS A 515 -13.73 -11.49 8.02
CA HIS A 515 -12.75 -10.89 8.92
C HIS A 515 -12.20 -11.91 9.94
N ILE A 516 -13.07 -12.58 10.69
CA ILE A 516 -12.63 -13.59 11.67
C ILE A 516 -12.04 -14.85 11.01
N HIS A 517 -12.48 -15.22 9.79
CA HIS A 517 -11.88 -16.32 9.02
C HIS A 517 -10.49 -15.99 8.45
N ALA A 518 -10.11 -14.71 8.34
CA ALA A 518 -8.74 -14.32 8.01
C ALA A 518 -7.77 -14.57 9.18
N ILE A 519 -8.27 -14.48 10.41
CA ILE A 519 -7.52 -14.67 11.66
C ILE A 519 -7.52 -16.16 12.08
N SER A 520 -8.66 -16.84 11.96
CA SER A 520 -8.88 -18.19 12.50
C SER A 520 -9.05 -19.29 11.43
N PRO A 521 -8.54 -20.52 11.66
CA PRO A 521 -8.89 -21.70 10.89
C PRO A 521 -10.25 -22.31 11.29
N ASN A 522 -10.85 -21.86 12.38
CA ASN A 522 -12.12 -22.39 12.91
C ASN A 522 -13.35 -21.73 12.27
N ALA A 523 -14.47 -22.44 12.28
CA ALA A 523 -15.74 -22.03 11.69
C ALA A 523 -16.50 -21.05 12.60
N TRP A 524 -15.88 -19.92 12.89
CA TRP A 524 -16.50 -18.81 13.60
C TRP A 524 -17.62 -18.18 12.77
N VAL A 525 -18.76 -17.94 13.42
CA VAL A 525 -19.98 -17.34 12.84
C VAL A 525 -20.18 -15.96 13.45
N HIS A 526 -20.31 -14.93 12.61
CA HIS A 526 -20.67 -13.59 13.06
C HIS A 526 -22.19 -13.52 13.30
N VAL A 527 -22.60 -13.17 14.53
CA VAL A 527 -24.01 -13.24 14.95
C VAL A 527 -24.63 -11.88 15.29
N GLY A 528 -23.82 -10.82 15.35
CA GLY A 528 -24.23 -9.43 15.57
C GLY A 528 -23.02 -8.53 15.81
N PRO A 529 -23.17 -7.19 15.84
CA PRO A 529 -22.05 -6.26 15.99
C PRO A 529 -21.16 -6.61 17.18
N GLY A 530 -19.87 -6.88 16.92
CA GLY A 530 -18.89 -7.28 17.94
C GLY A 530 -19.12 -8.66 18.57
N ARG A 531 -19.98 -9.53 18.01
CA ARG A 531 -20.34 -10.84 18.57
C ARG A 531 -20.09 -11.99 17.59
N TYR A 532 -19.29 -12.95 18.04
CA TYR A 532 -18.88 -14.11 17.25
C TYR A 532 -19.06 -15.39 18.06
N ILE A 533 -19.44 -16.48 17.39
CA ILE A 533 -19.69 -17.78 18.03
C ILE A 533 -19.00 -18.90 17.27
N LEU A 534 -18.39 -19.81 18.03
CA LEU A 534 -17.87 -21.09 17.56
C LEU A 534 -18.64 -22.23 18.23
N THR A 535 -19.34 -23.05 17.43
CA THR A 535 -20.18 -24.15 17.93
C THR A 535 -19.42 -25.47 17.90
N GLY A 536 -19.37 -26.17 19.04
CA GLY A 536 -18.86 -27.53 19.15
C GLY A 536 -19.94 -28.61 18.96
N PRO A 537 -19.56 -29.88 18.87
CA PRO A 537 -20.50 -31.00 18.95
C PRO A 537 -21.32 -30.97 20.26
N GLY A 538 -22.48 -31.62 20.27
CA GLY A 538 -23.41 -31.61 21.40
C GLY A 538 -24.14 -30.28 21.64
N GLY A 539 -23.73 -29.19 21.00
CA GLY A 539 -24.35 -27.86 21.15
C GLY A 539 -23.71 -26.98 22.24
N SER A 540 -22.53 -27.36 22.74
CA SER A 540 -21.62 -26.45 23.44
C SER A 540 -21.13 -25.36 22.49
N PHE A 541 -20.86 -24.16 22.98
CA PHE A 541 -20.33 -23.07 22.15
C PHE A 541 -19.44 -22.10 22.93
N ILE A 542 -18.48 -21.50 22.23
CA ILE A 542 -17.74 -20.33 22.69
C ILE A 542 -18.41 -19.09 22.07
N ARG A 543 -18.63 -18.06 22.89
CA ARG A 543 -19.21 -16.78 22.50
C ARG A 543 -18.24 -15.66 22.88
N LEU A 544 -17.69 -15.02 21.86
CA LEU A 544 -16.84 -13.84 21.95
C LEU A 544 -17.69 -12.59 21.77
N GLU A 545 -17.69 -11.68 22.75
CA GLU A 545 -18.44 -10.42 22.68
C GLU A 545 -17.50 -9.23 23.00
N LYS A 546 -17.62 -8.14 22.22
CA LYS A 546 -17.10 -6.83 22.59
C LYS A 546 -17.91 -6.30 23.78
N VAL A 547 -17.22 -5.92 24.85
CA VAL A 547 -17.78 -5.18 25.97
C VAL A 547 -17.60 -3.69 25.69
N GLU A 548 -18.67 -2.92 25.87
CA GLU A 548 -18.67 -1.47 25.77
C GLU A 548 -19.02 -0.93 27.16
N ASP A 549 -18.01 -0.47 27.89
CA ASP A 549 -18.16 0.05 29.24
C ASP A 549 -18.99 1.35 29.20
N ALA A 550 -20.17 1.31 29.82
CA ALA A 550 -21.13 2.39 29.72
C ALA A 550 -20.75 3.57 30.64
N ILE A 551 -20.52 4.73 30.02
CA ILE A 551 -20.33 6.04 30.66
C ILE A 551 -19.01 6.15 31.47
N SER A 552 -17.93 6.48 30.74
CA SER A 552 -16.72 7.09 31.29
C SER A 552 -16.17 8.08 30.26
N ASP A 553 -15.87 9.31 30.67
CA ASP A 553 -15.30 10.36 29.80
C ASP A 553 -13.80 10.17 29.51
N THR A 554 -13.33 8.92 29.49
CA THR A 554 -11.94 8.56 29.12
C THR A 554 -11.94 7.47 28.04
N PRO A 555 -11.10 7.58 27.00
CA PRO A 555 -11.09 6.64 25.88
C PRO A 555 -10.40 5.32 26.26
N VAL A 556 -11.10 4.47 27.02
CA VAL A 556 -10.67 3.11 27.34
C VAL A 556 -10.69 2.23 26.08
N ALA A 557 -9.67 1.39 25.90
CA ALA A 557 -9.57 0.47 24.77
C ALA A 557 -10.73 -0.55 24.74
N PRO A 558 -11.26 -0.93 23.56
CA PRO A 558 -12.40 -1.82 23.46
C PRO A 558 -12.06 -3.23 23.94
N ARG A 559 -12.71 -3.66 25.02
CA ARG A 559 -12.44 -4.95 25.69
C ARG A 559 -13.25 -6.06 25.03
N PHE A 560 -12.64 -7.23 24.84
CA PHE A 560 -13.29 -8.40 24.25
C PHE A 560 -13.23 -9.57 25.24
N THR A 561 -14.40 -10.12 25.58
CA THR A 561 -14.53 -11.23 26.54
C THR A 561 -15.07 -12.48 25.85
N ALA A 562 -14.45 -13.62 26.12
CA ALA A 562 -14.87 -14.92 25.59
C ALA A 562 -15.51 -15.79 26.68
N TRP A 563 -16.70 -16.30 26.40
CA TRP A 563 -17.50 -17.14 27.29
C TRP A 563 -17.68 -18.54 26.70
N GLU A 564 -17.35 -19.58 27.45
CA GLU A 564 -17.77 -20.95 27.15
C GLU A 564 -19.17 -21.23 27.74
N VAL A 565 -20.07 -21.78 26.94
CA VAL A 565 -21.35 -22.33 27.39
C VAL A 565 -21.41 -23.81 26.98
N ARG A 566 -21.29 -24.71 27.95
CA ARG A 566 -21.31 -26.17 27.71
C ARG A 566 -22.72 -26.72 27.78
N ALA A 567 -23.08 -27.60 26.84
CA ALA A 567 -24.31 -28.39 26.92
C ALA A 567 -24.15 -29.48 28.00
N LEU A 568 -25.22 -29.74 28.78
CA LEU A 568 -25.23 -30.80 29.78
C LEU A 568 -25.69 -32.14 29.16
N PRO A 569 -25.20 -33.30 29.65
CA PRO A 569 -25.70 -34.61 29.21
C PRO A 569 -27.22 -34.74 29.43
N ALA A 570 -27.91 -35.38 28.49
CA ALA A 570 -29.38 -35.50 28.49
C ALA A 570 -29.96 -36.16 29.76
N ILE A 571 -29.15 -36.94 30.48
CA ILE A 571 -29.51 -37.62 31.75
C ILE A 571 -29.67 -36.61 32.90
N SER A 572 -29.04 -35.43 32.83
CA SER A 572 -28.97 -34.45 33.93
C SER A 572 -30.04 -33.34 33.86
N VAL A 573 -31.00 -33.42 32.95
CA VAL A 573 -31.93 -32.31 32.65
C VAL A 573 -33.06 -32.23 33.69
N LYS A 574 -32.93 -31.32 34.67
CA LYS A 574 -34.04 -30.97 35.60
C LYS A 574 -34.45 -29.48 35.65
N LYS A 575 -33.85 -28.59 34.84
CA LYS A 575 -34.42 -27.26 34.49
C LYS A 575 -33.70 -26.52 33.35
N CYS A 576 -32.38 -26.62 33.23
CA CYS A 576 -31.59 -25.94 32.19
C CYS A 576 -30.77 -26.95 31.36
N PRO A 577 -30.77 -26.88 30.00
CA PRO A 577 -29.93 -27.74 29.14
C PRO A 577 -28.44 -27.40 29.11
N TRP A 578 -28.02 -26.28 29.72
CA TRP A 578 -26.66 -25.74 29.65
C TRP A 578 -26.09 -25.51 31.04
N ALA A 579 -24.76 -25.64 31.16
CA ALA A 579 -24.00 -25.20 32.32
C ALA A 579 -24.01 -23.66 32.42
N SER A 580 -23.63 -23.13 33.59
CA SER A 580 -23.34 -21.71 33.75
C SER A 580 -22.24 -21.26 32.76
N PRO A 581 -22.36 -20.07 32.14
CA PRO A 581 -21.30 -19.53 31.31
C PRO A 581 -20.01 -19.37 32.10
N ARG A 582 -18.90 -19.85 31.53
CA ARG A 582 -17.55 -19.74 32.08
C ARG A 582 -16.76 -18.71 31.27
N GLU A 583 -16.16 -17.72 31.91
CA GLU A 583 -15.19 -16.86 31.24
C GLU A 583 -13.92 -17.66 30.90
N LEU A 584 -13.43 -17.49 29.66
CA LEU A 584 -12.17 -18.07 29.19
C LEU A 584 -11.03 -17.05 29.24
N LEU A 585 -11.31 -15.80 28.84
CA LEU A 585 -10.39 -14.67 28.79
C LEU A 585 -11.15 -13.36 28.58
N THR A 586 -10.53 -12.25 29.00
CA THR A 586 -10.84 -10.88 28.58
C THR A 586 -9.54 -10.22 28.10
N THR A 587 -9.57 -9.58 26.93
CA THR A 587 -8.41 -8.92 26.30
C THR A 587 -8.81 -7.70 25.47
N ASP A 588 -7.98 -6.68 25.42
CA ASP A 588 -8.30 -5.39 24.77
C ASP A 588 -8.03 -5.39 23.24
N SER A 589 -7.89 -6.60 22.65
CA SER A 589 -7.57 -6.85 21.25
C SER A 589 -8.41 -8.02 20.73
N PHE A 590 -9.18 -7.77 19.66
CA PHE A 590 -10.00 -8.79 19.00
C PHE A 590 -9.18 -9.99 18.48
N VAL A 591 -7.99 -9.70 17.94
CA VAL A 591 -7.10 -10.72 17.36
C VAL A 591 -6.57 -11.65 18.45
N ASP A 592 -6.17 -11.09 19.59
CA ASP A 592 -5.65 -11.87 20.72
C ASP A 592 -6.77 -12.66 21.42
N ALA A 593 -7.99 -12.13 21.47
CA ALA A 593 -9.17 -12.85 21.95
C ALA A 593 -9.48 -14.09 21.09
N VAL A 594 -9.46 -13.95 19.75
CA VAL A 594 -9.68 -15.06 18.81
C VAL A 594 -8.56 -16.09 18.92
N HIS A 595 -7.28 -15.67 18.95
CA HIS A 595 -6.15 -16.59 19.13
C HIS A 595 -6.17 -17.31 20.49
N GLY A 596 -6.62 -16.65 21.55
CA GLY A 596 -6.80 -17.27 22.87
C GLY A 596 -7.90 -18.34 22.85
N CYS A 597 -9.04 -18.06 22.22
CA CYS A 597 -10.10 -19.05 22.01
C CYS A 597 -9.62 -20.24 21.17
N ASP A 598 -8.89 -19.99 20.08
CA ASP A 598 -8.38 -21.06 19.21
C ASP A 598 -7.37 -21.95 19.96
N LYS A 599 -6.45 -21.37 20.74
CA LYS A 599 -5.57 -22.12 21.67
C LYS A 599 -6.37 -22.97 22.67
N TYR A 600 -7.43 -22.41 23.26
CA TYR A 600 -8.30 -23.16 24.16
C TYR A 600 -8.94 -24.36 23.44
N THR A 601 -9.52 -24.19 22.24
CA THR A 601 -10.10 -25.31 21.49
C THR A 601 -9.10 -26.39 21.10
N ALA A 602 -7.84 -26.02 20.84
CA ALA A 602 -6.76 -26.97 20.56
C ALA A 602 -6.38 -27.83 21.79
N SER A 603 -6.69 -27.36 23.01
CA SER A 603 -6.53 -28.13 24.26
C SER A 603 -7.80 -28.87 24.70
N ALA A 604 -8.97 -28.30 24.45
CA ALA A 604 -10.27 -28.83 24.87
C ALA A 604 -10.88 -29.79 23.81
N THR A 605 -10.06 -30.72 23.29
CA THR A 605 -10.41 -31.53 22.11
C THR A 605 -11.60 -32.47 22.31
N GLU A 606 -11.95 -32.82 23.55
CA GLU A 606 -13.16 -33.59 23.87
C GLU A 606 -14.45 -32.79 23.62
N ILE A 607 -14.39 -31.46 23.80
CA ILE A 607 -15.53 -30.54 23.70
C ILE A 607 -15.56 -29.88 22.30
N TYR A 608 -14.38 -29.59 21.75
CA TYR A 608 -14.19 -28.90 20.47
C TYR A 608 -13.22 -29.67 19.55
N PRO A 609 -13.53 -30.92 19.16
CA PRO A 609 -12.65 -31.71 18.29
C PRO A 609 -12.48 -31.03 16.92
N PHE A 610 -11.23 -30.98 16.45
CA PHE A 610 -10.80 -30.29 15.23
C PHE A 610 -11.64 -30.63 14.00
N ASN A 611 -12.08 -31.88 13.86
CA ASN A 611 -12.91 -32.35 12.75
C ASN A 611 -14.33 -31.73 12.71
N ALA A 612 -14.84 -31.20 13.82
CA ALA A 612 -16.13 -30.53 13.91
C ALA A 612 -16.00 -29.01 13.78
N ILE A 613 -14.99 -28.40 14.40
CA ILE A 613 -14.86 -26.93 14.46
C ILE A 613 -14.12 -26.30 13.26
N ASN A 614 -13.28 -27.05 12.53
CA ASN A 614 -12.44 -26.44 11.50
C ASN A 614 -13.21 -26.11 10.20
N ARG A 615 -13.00 -24.90 9.66
CA ARG A 615 -13.78 -24.38 8.51
C ARG A 615 -13.46 -25.03 7.16
N ARG A 616 -12.38 -25.82 7.07
CA ARG A 616 -11.92 -26.50 5.84
C ARG A 616 -12.28 -28.00 5.78
N MET A 617 -13.04 -28.52 6.74
CA MET A 617 -13.35 -29.96 6.82
C MET A 617 -14.24 -30.43 5.66
N PRO A 618 -13.91 -31.54 4.95
CA PRO A 618 -14.62 -31.96 3.74
C PRO A 618 -16.14 -32.14 3.92
N TRP A 619 -16.60 -32.57 5.09
CA TRP A 619 -18.03 -32.73 5.37
C TRP A 619 -18.83 -31.43 5.23
N ARG A 620 -18.20 -30.25 5.40
CA ARG A 620 -18.86 -28.94 5.25
C ARG A 620 -19.25 -28.63 3.81
N ASN A 621 -18.64 -29.30 2.83
CA ASN A 621 -18.93 -29.15 1.40
C ASN A 621 -19.97 -30.16 0.89
N GLY A 622 -20.32 -31.18 1.69
CA GLY A 622 -21.36 -32.15 1.33
C GLY A 622 -22.78 -31.57 1.39
N PRO A 623 -23.80 -32.33 0.95
CA PRO A 623 -25.20 -31.92 1.02
C PRO A 623 -25.67 -31.76 2.49
N PRO A 624 -26.64 -30.87 2.74
CA PRO A 624 -27.14 -30.57 4.09
C PRO A 624 -27.93 -31.76 4.64
N SER A 625 -27.94 -31.94 5.96
CA SER A 625 -28.77 -33.01 6.54
C SER A 625 -30.25 -32.68 6.45
N SER A 626 -31.10 -33.70 6.38
CA SER A 626 -32.57 -33.55 6.43
C SER A 626 -33.01 -32.74 7.64
N GLY A 627 -32.40 -32.95 8.81
CA GLY A 627 -32.66 -32.16 10.03
C GLY A 627 -32.25 -30.69 9.92
N GLN A 628 -31.18 -30.36 9.20
CA GLN A 628 -30.79 -28.96 8.94
C GLN A 628 -31.79 -28.28 7.99
N LEU A 629 -32.16 -28.94 6.88
CA LEU A 629 -33.17 -28.40 5.96
C LEU A 629 -34.53 -28.25 6.64
N LEU A 630 -34.98 -29.24 7.43
CA LEU A 630 -36.23 -29.14 8.19
C LEU A 630 -36.21 -27.99 9.20
N PHE A 631 -35.09 -27.74 9.87
CA PHE A 631 -34.95 -26.61 10.80
C PHE A 631 -35.02 -25.25 10.06
N LEU A 632 -34.33 -25.12 8.93
CA LEU A 632 -34.33 -23.89 8.13
C LEU A 632 -35.69 -23.65 7.44
N ASN A 633 -36.28 -24.68 6.85
CA ASN A 633 -37.55 -24.60 6.13
C ASN A 633 -38.77 -24.47 7.07
N LYS A 634 -38.68 -24.91 8.33
CA LYS A 634 -39.71 -24.65 9.36
C LYS A 634 -39.94 -23.16 9.61
N LEU A 635 -38.96 -22.31 9.29
CA LEU A 635 -39.02 -20.86 9.45
C LEU A 635 -39.27 -20.13 8.11
N ARG A 636 -39.47 -20.85 7.01
CA ARG A 636 -39.66 -20.30 5.65
C ARG A 636 -41.10 -20.49 5.15
N THR A 637 -41.52 -19.62 4.23
CA THR A 637 -42.80 -19.75 3.53
C THR A 637 -42.79 -20.95 2.57
N LYS A 638 -43.97 -21.49 2.25
CA LYS A 638 -44.11 -22.63 1.31
C LYS A 638 -43.52 -22.37 -0.08
N SER A 639 -43.43 -21.11 -0.50
CA SER A 639 -42.88 -20.66 -1.79
C SER A 639 -41.37 -20.45 -1.82
N ASN A 640 -40.67 -20.53 -0.67
CA ASN A 640 -39.23 -20.26 -0.56
C ASN A 640 -38.54 -21.31 0.34
N GLN A 641 -38.74 -22.59 0.02
CA GLN A 641 -38.10 -23.71 0.73
C GLN A 641 -36.78 -24.10 0.07
N LEU A 642 -35.78 -24.45 0.88
CA LEU A 642 -34.45 -24.87 0.42
C LEU A 642 -34.42 -26.38 0.14
N GLY A 643 -33.88 -26.75 -1.02
CA GLY A 643 -33.53 -28.12 -1.40
C GLY A 643 -32.11 -28.52 -0.97
N TYR A 644 -31.75 -29.77 -1.25
CA TYR A 644 -30.42 -30.33 -0.95
C TYR A 644 -29.30 -29.77 -1.85
N SER A 645 -29.66 -29.11 -2.95
CA SER A 645 -28.77 -28.45 -3.92
C SER A 645 -28.29 -27.07 -3.49
N ASP A 646 -29.07 -26.35 -2.68
CA ASP A 646 -29.04 -24.88 -2.67
C ASP A 646 -28.02 -24.32 -1.66
N ILE A 647 -27.68 -25.12 -0.64
CA ILE A 647 -26.70 -24.80 0.40
C ILE A 647 -25.91 -26.04 0.79
N THR A 648 -24.63 -25.87 1.12
CA THR A 648 -23.82 -26.97 1.67
C THR A 648 -24.11 -27.21 3.15
N LYS A 649 -23.73 -28.39 3.65
CA LYS A 649 -23.86 -28.80 5.06
C LYS A 649 -23.20 -27.83 6.05
N GLY A 650 -22.07 -27.22 5.64
CA GLY A 650 -21.38 -26.18 6.40
C GLY A 650 -22.19 -24.88 6.42
N LYS A 651 -22.57 -24.36 5.25
CA LYS A 651 -23.40 -23.14 5.15
C LYS A 651 -24.70 -23.28 5.94
N ALA A 652 -25.35 -24.44 5.85
CA ALA A 652 -26.54 -24.77 6.64
C ALA A 652 -26.30 -24.73 8.16
N ALA A 653 -25.13 -25.14 8.65
CA ALA A 653 -24.78 -25.05 10.06
C ALA A 653 -24.59 -23.58 10.50
N ASP A 654 -23.88 -22.79 9.70
CA ASP A 654 -23.59 -21.37 10.00
C ASP A 654 -24.89 -20.55 10.03
N MET A 655 -25.80 -20.80 9.08
CA MET A 655 -27.15 -20.23 9.06
C MET A 655 -27.96 -20.57 10.34
N ILE A 656 -27.85 -21.81 10.83
CA ILE A 656 -28.52 -22.25 12.07
C ILE A 656 -27.90 -21.57 13.31
N THR A 657 -26.59 -21.34 13.34
CA THR A 657 -25.94 -20.60 14.43
C THR A 657 -26.36 -19.12 14.43
N LYS A 658 -26.46 -18.46 13.26
CA LYS A 658 -27.04 -17.10 13.15
C LYS A 658 -28.49 -17.05 13.66
N LEU A 659 -29.33 -18.04 13.32
CA LEU A 659 -30.71 -18.14 13.84
C LEU A 659 -30.77 -18.33 15.36
N LYS A 660 -30.01 -19.27 15.91
CA LYS A 660 -30.05 -19.64 17.32
C LYS A 660 -29.57 -18.51 18.24
N HIS A 661 -28.55 -17.76 17.81
CA HIS A 661 -27.85 -16.82 18.70
C HIS A 661 -27.92 -15.35 18.27
N GLY A 662 -28.20 -15.04 16.98
CA GLY A 662 -28.17 -13.68 16.44
C GLY A 662 -29.55 -13.05 16.17
N ALA A 663 -30.56 -13.87 15.82
CA ALA A 663 -31.84 -13.37 15.30
C ALA A 663 -32.89 -13.05 16.40
N ARG A 664 -33.18 -14.01 17.30
CA ARG A 664 -34.37 -13.93 18.19
C ARG A 664 -34.36 -12.73 19.14
N GLY A 665 -33.19 -12.34 19.67
CA GLY A 665 -33.06 -11.16 20.53
C GLY A 665 -33.17 -9.84 19.76
N ARG A 666 -32.60 -9.76 18.55
CA ARG A 666 -32.65 -8.55 17.72
C ARG A 666 -34.05 -8.27 17.17
N PHE A 667 -34.80 -9.30 16.75
CA PHE A 667 -36.19 -9.12 16.34
C PHE A 667 -37.09 -8.59 17.47
N ALA A 668 -37.02 -9.16 18.67
CA ALA A 668 -37.78 -8.66 19.82
C ALA A 668 -37.44 -7.19 20.17
N SER A 669 -36.16 -6.79 20.05
CA SER A 669 -35.73 -5.40 20.26
C SER A 669 -36.25 -4.47 19.15
N LEU A 670 -36.21 -4.91 17.89
CA LEU A 670 -36.66 -4.11 16.74
C LEU A 670 -38.18 -3.95 16.70
N GLU A 671 -38.94 -4.96 17.12
CA GLU A 671 -40.40 -4.85 17.32
C GLU A 671 -40.73 -3.87 18.46
N ALA A 672 -40.04 -3.97 19.60
CA ALA A 672 -40.18 -3.04 20.70
C ALA A 672 -39.81 -1.59 20.27
N GLU A 673 -38.78 -1.42 19.45
CA GLU A 673 -38.38 -0.12 18.93
C GLU A 673 -39.37 0.44 17.89
N LYS A 674 -39.84 -0.36 16.91
CA LYS A 674 -40.92 0.05 15.98
C LYS A 674 -42.16 0.48 16.77
N LYS A 675 -42.56 -0.27 17.81
CA LYS A 675 -43.71 0.06 18.68
C LYS A 675 -43.48 1.33 19.51
N ARG A 676 -42.24 1.59 19.95
CA ARG A 676 -41.84 2.82 20.66
C ARG A 676 -41.80 4.04 19.72
N ARG A 677 -41.24 3.90 18.51
CA ARG A 677 -41.23 4.95 17.47
C ARG A 677 -42.66 5.31 17.05
N ALA A 678 -43.51 4.32 16.77
CA ALA A 678 -44.92 4.55 16.42
C ALA A 678 -45.70 5.29 17.53
N LYS A 679 -45.46 4.96 18.81
CA LYS A 679 -46.06 5.68 19.94
C LYS A 679 -45.53 7.13 20.05
N ALA A 680 -44.27 7.37 19.72
CA ALA A 680 -43.67 8.71 19.72
C ALA A 680 -44.20 9.58 18.57
N SER A 681 -44.28 9.07 17.34
CA SER A 681 -44.83 9.80 16.20
C SER A 681 -46.31 10.14 16.38
N LEU A 682 -47.10 9.21 16.97
CA LEU A 682 -48.50 9.49 17.32
C LEU A 682 -48.61 10.60 18.38
N ALA A 683 -47.71 10.63 19.36
CA ALA A 683 -47.68 11.67 20.38
C ALA A 683 -47.29 13.06 19.81
N VAL A 684 -46.37 13.11 18.85
CA VAL A 684 -46.03 14.36 18.13
C VAL A 684 -47.22 14.85 17.32
N PHE A 685 -47.87 13.99 16.53
CA PHE A 685 -49.06 14.33 15.75
C PHE A 685 -50.19 14.88 16.63
N HIS A 686 -50.48 14.25 17.77
CA HIS A 686 -51.45 14.76 18.74
C HIS A 686 -51.03 16.08 19.41
N ALA A 687 -49.74 16.40 19.51
CA ALA A 687 -49.26 17.68 20.03
C ALA A 687 -49.39 18.81 18.99
N GLU A 688 -49.16 18.52 17.70
CA GLU A 688 -49.36 19.48 16.61
C GLU A 688 -50.84 19.82 16.41
N GLN A 689 -51.72 18.82 16.42
CA GLN A 689 -53.17 19.01 16.39
C GLN A 689 -53.66 19.97 17.50
N ARG A 690 -53.12 19.85 18.73
CA ARG A 690 -53.47 20.76 19.84
C ARG A 690 -52.98 22.19 19.63
N LYS A 691 -51.84 22.41 18.97
CA LYS A 691 -51.34 23.76 18.66
C LYS A 691 -52.23 24.48 17.65
N LEU A 692 -52.74 23.77 16.64
CA LEU A 692 -53.58 24.35 15.58
C LEU A 692 -54.94 24.86 16.10
N HIS A 693 -55.48 24.27 17.16
CA HIS A 693 -56.78 24.66 17.73
C HIS A 693 -56.77 25.94 18.60
N HIS A 694 -55.62 26.57 18.86
CA HIS A 694 -55.50 27.65 19.84
C HIS A 694 -55.45 29.09 19.28
N VAL A 695 -55.67 29.29 17.98
CA VAL A 695 -55.71 30.64 17.37
C VAL A 695 -57.16 31.10 17.19
N VAL A 696 -57.65 31.92 18.11
CA VAL A 696 -58.94 32.62 18.02
C VAL A 696 -58.68 34.10 17.75
N SER A 697 -59.12 34.61 16.59
CA SER A 697 -59.03 36.03 16.24
C SER A 697 -60.31 36.77 16.61
N VAL A 698 -60.21 37.78 17.49
CA VAL A 698 -61.28 38.76 17.71
C VAL A 698 -61.08 39.96 16.79
N GLY A 699 -62.13 40.32 16.04
CA GLY A 699 -62.14 41.52 15.18
C GLY A 699 -62.61 42.78 15.93
N PRO A 700 -62.22 43.98 15.48
CA PRO A 700 -62.65 45.23 16.09
C PRO A 700 -64.15 45.52 15.82
N VAL A 701 -64.80 46.18 16.78
CA VAL A 701 -66.21 46.60 16.68
C VAL A 701 -66.30 47.89 15.85
N PRO A 702 -67.18 47.98 14.84
CA PRO A 702 -67.47 49.24 14.14
C PRO A 702 -68.24 50.23 15.03
N SER A 703 -68.00 51.51 14.78
CA SER A 703 -68.73 52.68 15.32
C SER A 703 -69.90 53.07 14.42
#